data_AF-A0A813L4Z2-F1
#
_entry.id   AF-A0A813L4Z2-F1
#
_cell.length_a   1.000
_cell.length_b   1.000
_cell.length_c   1.000
_cell.angle_alpha   90.00
_cell.angle_beta   90.00
_cell.angle_gamma   90.00
#
_symmetry.space_group_name_H-M   'P 1'
#
loop_
_entity.id
_entity.type
_entity.pdbx_description
1 polymer ?
#
loop_
_entity_poly.entity_id
_entity_poly.type
_entity_poly.pdbx_seq_one_letter_code
_entity_poly.pdbx_strand_id
1 'polypeptide(L)'
;GGGGTLKSQEELLDEKARKWQSLNAKRYGEKRKFGVVEQQKEEMPPEHIRKIIKDHGDMSARKFRHDKRIYLGALKYLPHAVYKCLENVPVPWQQIRNCRTVYHCSGAITFCAEIQKVIEPVFLAQWGTMWIMMRREKRDRRHFKRMRFPPFDDEEPPLDYGDNVLDVEPLEAIQMRLDHVEDEPIIDWFYDPVPLLNSKQVNGTSYRKWHLSLAQQGVLYRLSNQLLSDLMDKNYFYLFEKKSFYTAKALNMAIPGGPKFEPLYRDMYDEDEDWNEFNDINKIIVRQQLRTEYRIAFPFLYNSRPRKVAMAPYHHQSVCYIKADDPDLPAFYYDPIVNPLPAYRSVSHRSQDPSPEDDDEIANFKLPSDVKPLLEDTPLFTDSTANGITLYWAPRPFNLRSGYMRRAQDIPLTGQWYKEHCPSNYPVKVRVSYQKLLKVWVLNQLHHRPPKTLNKRNLMNIFATTKFFQRTELDWVEIGLQVCRQGYNMLNLLIARKNLNFLHLDYNFNLKPVKTLTTKERKKSRFGNAFHLCREIMRLCKLVVDSHVQFRLGNVDAFQLADGLQYIFAHVGQLTGMYRYKYRLMRQVRMCKDLKHLVYYRFNTGPVGKGPGCGFWAPGWRVRLLGCCCCCWIF
;
A
#
# COMPACT_ATOMS: atom_id res chain seq x y z
N GLY A 1 78.81 34.17 0.32
CA GLY A 1 78.66 34.00 1.77
C GLY A 1 77.63 34.99 2.26
N GLY A 2 76.42 34.52 2.58
CA GLY A 2 75.41 35.32 3.25
C GLY A 2 75.38 34.87 4.70
N GLY A 3 75.79 35.76 5.62
CA GLY A 3 75.77 35.50 7.05
C GLY A 3 74.34 35.21 7.50
N GLY A 4 74.08 33.95 7.86
CA GLY A 4 72.90 33.61 8.63
C GLY A 4 73.05 34.27 9.99
N THR A 5 72.30 35.35 10.23
CA THR A 5 72.04 35.87 11.57
C THR A 5 71.58 34.70 12.42
N LEU A 6 72.41 34.30 13.38
CA LEU A 6 72.06 33.34 14.42
C LEU A 6 70.83 33.91 15.14
N LYS A 7 69.66 33.33 14.87
CA LYS A 7 68.42 33.68 15.55
C LYS A 7 68.67 33.67 17.05
N SER A 8 68.17 34.69 17.75
CA SER A 8 68.32 34.74 19.20
C SER A 8 67.62 33.52 19.81
N GLN A 9 68.06 33.11 21.00
CA GLN A 9 67.44 31.98 21.71
C GLN A 9 65.92 32.23 21.94
N GLU A 10 65.53 33.49 22.06
CA GLU A 10 64.14 33.95 22.21
C GLU A 10 63.34 33.77 20.91
N GLU A 11 63.90 34.15 19.75
CA GLU A 11 63.26 33.96 18.44
C GLU A 11 63.07 32.46 18.10
N LEU A 12 64.02 31.61 18.47
CA LEU A 12 63.92 30.16 18.32
C LEU A 12 62.82 29.55 19.21
N LEU A 13 62.67 30.06 20.43
CA LEU A 13 61.62 29.65 21.37
C LEU A 13 60.23 30.10 20.90
N ASP A 14 60.10 31.32 20.38
CA ASP A 14 58.87 31.84 19.80
C ASP A 14 58.43 31.05 18.55
N GLU A 15 59.38 30.72 17.67
CA GLU A 15 59.09 29.88 16.51
C GLU A 15 58.65 28.46 16.94
N LYS A 16 59.26 27.92 18.01
CA LYS A 16 58.87 26.63 18.59
C LYS A 16 57.49 26.70 19.26
N ALA A 17 57.17 27.80 19.94
CA ALA A 17 55.86 28.05 20.55
C ALA A 17 54.75 28.18 19.49
N ARG A 18 54.99 28.92 18.41
CA ARG A 18 54.04 29.03 17.27
C ARG A 18 53.84 27.68 16.57
N LYS A 19 54.92 26.92 16.35
CA LYS A 19 54.82 25.56 15.79
C LYS A 19 54.04 24.64 16.73
N TRP A 20 54.27 24.71 18.03
CA TRP A 20 53.53 23.95 19.05
C TRP A 20 52.05 24.33 19.09
N GLN A 21 51.73 25.61 19.05
CA GLN A 21 50.35 26.10 19.02
C GLN A 21 49.61 25.69 17.74
N SER A 22 50.25 25.81 16.57
CA SER A 22 49.70 25.33 15.30
C SER A 22 49.49 23.82 15.31
N LEU A 23 50.42 23.07 15.90
CA LEU A 23 50.33 21.62 16.02
C LEU A 23 49.20 21.20 16.97
N ASN A 24 49.06 21.85 18.12
CA ASN A 24 47.98 21.58 19.07
C ASN A 24 46.61 22.01 18.53
N ALA A 25 46.50 23.16 17.86
CA ALA A 25 45.27 23.57 17.19
C ALA A 25 44.84 22.56 16.12
N LYS A 26 45.78 22.00 15.35
CA LYS A 26 45.51 20.94 14.37
C LYS A 26 45.21 19.59 15.03
N ARG A 27 45.90 19.24 16.12
CA ARG A 27 45.78 17.94 16.81
C ARG A 27 44.47 17.82 17.58
N TYR A 28 44.09 18.87 18.31
CA TYR A 28 42.89 18.93 19.15
C TYR A 28 41.73 19.70 18.50
N GLY A 29 41.82 19.96 17.20
CA GLY A 29 40.72 20.56 16.45
C GLY A 29 39.47 19.69 16.49
N GLU A 30 38.30 20.32 16.42
CA GLU A 30 37.01 19.65 16.64
C GLU A 30 36.78 18.45 15.73
N LYS A 31 37.27 18.48 14.48
CA LYS A 31 37.17 17.37 13.52
C LYS A 31 37.94 16.11 13.91
N ARG A 32 38.89 16.21 14.84
CA ARG A 32 39.73 15.08 15.29
C ARG A 32 39.31 14.51 16.64
N LYS A 33 38.26 15.05 17.27
CA LYS A 33 37.70 14.47 18.50
C LYS A 33 37.20 13.05 18.22
N PHE A 34 37.44 12.13 19.13
CA PHE A 34 36.95 10.75 19.02
C PHE A 34 35.41 10.75 18.99
N GLY A 35 34.82 10.04 18.03
CA GLY A 35 33.37 10.00 17.82
C GLY A 35 32.82 11.07 16.88
N VAL A 36 33.67 11.94 16.31
CA VAL A 36 33.25 12.86 15.25
C VAL A 36 33.00 12.08 13.98
N VAL A 37 31.76 12.14 13.51
CA VAL A 37 31.34 11.54 12.24
C VAL A 37 31.70 12.51 11.13
N GLU A 38 32.32 12.02 10.06
CA GLU A 38 32.56 12.80 8.84
C GLU A 38 31.25 13.38 8.30
N GLN A 39 31.37 14.50 7.58
CA GLN A 39 30.22 15.15 6.95
C GLN A 39 29.46 14.16 6.06
N GLN A 40 28.13 14.23 6.14
CA GLN A 40 27.26 13.43 5.31
C GLN A 40 27.54 13.75 3.83
N LYS A 41 27.67 12.72 2.99
CA LYS A 41 27.81 12.91 1.55
C LYS A 41 26.67 13.76 1.00
N GLU A 42 27.05 14.79 0.28
CA GLU A 42 26.14 15.65 -0.45
C GLU A 42 25.52 14.92 -1.65
N GLU A 43 24.40 15.46 -2.13
CA GLU A 43 23.71 14.93 -3.29
C GLU A 43 24.42 15.41 -4.56
N MET A 44 24.72 14.47 -5.45
CA MET A 44 25.34 14.74 -6.74
C MET A 44 24.31 15.27 -7.74
N PRO A 45 24.72 16.09 -8.72
CA PRO A 45 23.85 16.53 -9.80
C PRO A 45 23.31 15.34 -10.61
N PRO A 46 22.03 15.36 -11.06
CA PRO A 46 21.40 14.27 -11.79
C PRO A 46 22.06 14.02 -13.17
N GLU A 47 22.70 15.03 -13.77
CA GLU A 47 23.43 14.90 -15.03
C GLU A 47 24.62 13.94 -14.92
N HIS A 48 25.22 13.83 -13.72
CA HIS A 48 26.37 12.99 -13.48
C HIS A 48 26.06 11.51 -13.76
N ILE A 49 24.95 10.99 -13.22
CA ILE A 49 24.54 9.61 -13.46
C ILE A 49 24.04 9.39 -14.89
N ARG A 50 23.32 10.37 -15.47
CA ARG A 50 22.87 10.32 -16.87
C ARG A 50 24.05 10.12 -17.83
N LYS A 51 25.09 10.94 -17.66
CA LYS A 51 26.32 10.86 -18.45
C LYS A 51 27.01 9.51 -18.28
N ILE A 52 27.15 9.02 -17.03
CA ILE A 52 27.75 7.71 -16.77
C ILE A 52 27.00 6.60 -17.51
N ILE A 53 25.67 6.58 -17.43
CA ILE A 53 24.86 5.52 -18.06
C ILE A 53 24.92 5.61 -19.58
N LYS A 54 24.92 6.83 -20.15
CA LYS A 54 25.06 7.06 -21.59
C LYS A 54 26.44 6.62 -22.10
N ASP A 55 27.52 6.97 -21.38
CA ASP A 55 28.89 6.59 -21.72
C ASP A 55 29.12 5.06 -21.67
N HIS A 56 28.53 4.37 -20.70
CA HIS A 56 28.67 2.91 -20.58
C HIS A 56 27.85 2.14 -21.62
N GLY A 57 26.73 2.70 -22.09
CA GLY A 57 25.90 2.13 -23.15
C GLY A 57 25.49 0.69 -22.90
N ASP A 58 25.80 -0.20 -23.85
CA ASP A 58 25.56 -1.65 -23.82
C ASP A 58 26.75 -2.47 -23.30
N MET A 59 27.80 -1.80 -22.80
CA MET A 59 29.06 -2.42 -22.36
C MET A 59 29.83 -3.15 -23.48
N SER A 60 29.60 -2.84 -24.76
CA SER A 60 30.39 -3.38 -25.88
C SER A 60 31.81 -2.79 -25.92
N ALA A 61 31.95 -1.50 -25.58
CA ALA A 61 33.21 -0.76 -25.66
C ALA A 61 34.34 -1.35 -24.78
N ARG A 62 35.55 -1.39 -25.34
CA ARG A 62 36.75 -1.93 -24.64
C ARG A 62 37.16 -1.08 -23.43
N LYS A 63 36.84 0.22 -23.44
CA LYS A 63 37.14 1.18 -22.37
C LYS A 63 36.62 0.72 -21.00
N PHE A 64 35.40 0.16 -20.96
CA PHE A 64 34.71 -0.25 -19.73
C PHE A 64 34.85 -1.74 -19.44
N ARG A 65 35.92 -2.39 -19.93
CA ARG A 65 36.15 -3.84 -19.72
C ARG A 65 36.25 -4.21 -18.24
N HIS A 66 36.88 -3.36 -17.42
CA HIS A 66 37.05 -3.59 -15.99
C HIS A 66 35.71 -3.56 -15.25
N ASP A 67 34.78 -2.72 -15.69
CA ASP A 67 33.46 -2.54 -15.07
C ASP A 67 32.48 -3.68 -15.38
N LYS A 68 32.71 -4.47 -16.44
CA LYS A 68 31.87 -5.65 -16.76
C LYS A 68 31.74 -6.62 -15.58
N ARG A 69 32.80 -6.79 -14.79
CA ARG A 69 32.77 -7.63 -13.58
C ARG A 69 31.84 -7.06 -12.50
N ILE A 70 31.81 -5.73 -12.36
CA ILE A 70 30.97 -5.03 -11.38
C ILE A 70 29.50 -5.16 -11.77
N TYR A 71 29.15 -4.95 -13.04
CA TYR A 71 27.78 -5.15 -13.56
C TYR A 71 27.27 -6.57 -13.29
N LEU A 72 28.08 -7.60 -13.58
CA LEU A 72 27.72 -8.99 -13.28
C LEU A 72 27.57 -9.26 -11.78
N GLY A 73 28.36 -8.59 -10.93
CA GLY A 73 28.22 -8.68 -9.47
C GLY A 73 26.94 -8.00 -8.96
N ALA A 74 26.53 -6.91 -9.59
CA ALA A 74 25.34 -6.16 -9.24
C ALA A 74 24.03 -6.90 -9.56
N LEU A 75 24.05 -7.88 -10.48
CA LEU A 75 22.90 -8.73 -10.81
C LEU A 75 22.26 -9.39 -9.58
N LYS A 76 23.04 -9.67 -8.53
CA LYS A 76 22.53 -10.20 -7.25
C LYS A 76 21.50 -9.26 -6.60
N TYR A 77 21.69 -7.95 -6.72
CA TYR A 77 20.83 -6.94 -6.09
C TYR A 77 19.73 -6.41 -7.02
N LEU A 78 19.69 -6.86 -8.28
CA LEU A 78 18.70 -6.43 -9.27
C LEU A 78 17.24 -6.66 -8.80
N PRO A 79 16.87 -7.81 -8.17
CA PRO A 79 15.52 -7.97 -7.65
C PRO A 79 15.14 -6.91 -6.60
N HIS A 80 16.11 -6.45 -5.79
CA HIS A 80 15.88 -5.42 -4.79
C HIS A 80 15.72 -4.02 -5.42
N ALA A 81 16.46 -3.72 -6.48
CA ALA A 81 16.27 -2.50 -7.28
C ALA A 81 14.87 -2.47 -7.92
N VAL A 82 14.44 -3.59 -8.54
CA VAL A 82 13.08 -3.71 -9.11
C VAL A 82 12.00 -3.56 -8.02
N TYR A 83 12.18 -4.20 -6.86
CA TYR A 83 11.23 -4.05 -5.75
C TYR A 83 11.09 -2.57 -5.34
N LYS A 84 12.21 -1.86 -5.22
CA LYS A 84 12.21 -0.44 -4.83
C LYS A 84 11.66 0.50 -5.90
N CYS A 85 11.89 0.19 -7.17
CA CYS A 85 11.29 0.89 -8.30
C CYS A 85 9.77 0.71 -8.28
N LEU A 86 9.29 -0.54 -8.19
CA LEU A 86 7.85 -0.85 -8.14
C LEU A 86 7.16 -0.34 -6.86
N GLU A 87 7.86 -0.24 -5.73
CA GLU A 87 7.33 0.32 -4.47
C GLU A 87 6.99 1.81 -4.58
N ASN A 88 7.64 2.54 -5.49
CA ASN A 88 7.50 3.99 -5.64
C ASN A 88 6.86 4.40 -6.98
N VAL A 89 6.07 3.51 -7.60
CA VAL A 89 5.30 3.84 -8.82
C VAL A 89 4.46 5.11 -8.58
N PRO A 90 4.49 6.10 -9.50
CA PRO A 90 3.65 7.28 -9.42
C PRO A 90 2.17 6.90 -9.34
N VAL A 91 1.45 7.57 -8.44
CA VAL A 91 0.00 7.39 -8.29
C VAL A 91 -0.75 8.16 -9.38
N PRO A 92 -2.00 7.80 -9.73
CA PRO A 92 -2.66 8.33 -10.93
C PRO A 92 -2.91 9.86 -10.96
N TRP A 93 -2.86 10.50 -9.79
CA TRP A 93 -3.01 11.95 -9.64
C TRP A 93 -1.67 12.71 -9.69
N GLN A 94 -0.55 12.01 -9.88
CA GLN A 94 0.79 12.59 -10.04
C GLN A 94 1.27 12.44 -11.48
N GLN A 95 1.78 13.52 -12.07
CA GLN A 95 2.40 13.50 -13.40
C GLN A 95 3.87 13.05 -13.34
N ILE A 96 4.63 13.66 -12.42
CA ILE A 96 6.06 13.46 -12.22
C ILE A 96 6.28 13.10 -10.76
N ARG A 97 7.23 12.20 -10.49
CA ARG A 97 7.62 11.89 -9.14
C ARG A 97 9.14 11.78 -9.04
N ASN A 98 9.74 12.80 -8.46
CA ASN A 98 11.14 12.76 -8.09
C ASN A 98 11.33 11.87 -6.86
N CYS A 99 12.32 10.99 -6.93
CA CYS A 99 12.63 10.02 -5.90
C CYS A 99 14.09 10.14 -5.51
N ARG A 100 14.38 9.97 -4.22
CA ARG A 100 15.76 9.87 -3.77
C ARG A 100 16.39 8.59 -4.26
N THR A 101 17.57 8.69 -4.87
CA THR A 101 18.27 7.56 -5.49
C THR A 101 19.63 7.33 -4.89
N VAL A 102 20.03 6.07 -4.89
CA VAL A 102 21.39 5.63 -4.55
C VAL A 102 21.89 4.81 -5.73
N TYR A 103 22.98 5.24 -6.36
CA TYR A 103 23.52 4.60 -7.56
C TYR A 103 25.00 4.29 -7.41
N HIS A 104 25.45 3.24 -8.10
CA HIS A 104 26.86 2.88 -8.13
C HIS A 104 27.66 3.86 -9.00
N CYS A 105 28.88 4.24 -8.60
CA CYS A 105 29.71 5.21 -9.33
C CYS A 105 29.99 4.84 -10.80
N SER A 106 29.98 3.55 -11.15
CA SER A 106 30.12 3.07 -12.54
C SER A 106 28.78 2.91 -13.30
N GLY A 107 27.65 3.34 -12.72
CA GLY A 107 26.32 3.17 -13.29
C GLY A 107 25.82 1.72 -13.29
N ALA A 108 26.51 0.80 -12.59
CA ALA A 108 26.18 -0.62 -12.60
C ALA A 108 24.76 -0.93 -12.11
N ILE A 109 24.28 -0.24 -11.08
CA ILE A 109 22.93 -0.41 -10.55
C ILE A 109 22.43 0.88 -9.91
N THR A 110 21.15 1.17 -10.13
CA THR A 110 20.42 2.29 -9.50
C THR A 110 19.35 1.75 -8.56
N PHE A 111 19.26 2.32 -7.34
CA PHE A 111 18.21 2.01 -6.38
C PHE A 111 17.38 3.25 -6.08
N CYS A 112 16.05 3.11 -6.11
CA CYS A 112 15.14 4.06 -5.50
C CYS A 112 15.22 3.90 -3.97
N ALA A 113 15.89 4.83 -3.29
CA ALA A 113 16.20 4.76 -1.86
C ALA A 113 15.09 5.33 -0.96
N GLU A 114 13.89 5.49 -1.51
CA GLU A 114 12.73 6.04 -0.82
C GLU A 114 11.74 4.95 -0.37
N ILE A 115 10.93 5.29 0.63
CA ILE A 115 9.77 4.51 1.06
C ILE A 115 8.56 5.43 0.91
N GLN A 116 7.62 5.07 0.05
CA GLN A 116 6.37 5.81 -0.12
C GLN A 116 5.51 5.73 1.14
N LYS A 117 5.66 6.71 2.02
CA LYS A 117 4.84 6.92 3.20
C LYS A 117 3.69 7.86 2.86
N VAL A 118 2.50 7.52 3.32
CA VAL A 118 1.29 8.28 3.05
C VAL A 118 0.49 8.48 4.34
N ILE A 119 -0.24 9.58 4.40
CA ILE A 119 -1.26 9.82 5.42
C ILE A 119 -2.44 8.90 5.08
N GLU A 120 -2.83 8.02 6.00
CA GLU A 120 -3.84 7.00 5.75
C GLU A 120 -5.20 7.56 5.29
N PRO A 121 -5.82 8.54 5.97
CA PRO A 121 -7.09 9.12 5.52
C PRO A 121 -6.98 9.85 4.17
N VAL A 122 -5.89 10.60 3.94
CA VAL A 122 -5.65 11.31 2.66
C VAL A 122 -5.53 10.33 1.51
N PHE A 123 -4.77 9.24 1.69
CA PHE A 123 -4.59 8.24 0.65
C PHE A 123 -5.91 7.51 0.30
N LEU A 124 -6.76 7.25 1.29
CA LEU A 124 -8.10 6.68 1.05
C LEU A 124 -8.99 7.66 0.28
N ALA A 125 -9.00 8.94 0.67
CA ALA A 125 -9.76 9.99 -0.01
C ALA A 125 -9.27 10.17 -1.47
N GLN A 126 -7.95 10.24 -1.70
CA GLN A 126 -7.36 10.33 -3.04
C GLN A 126 -7.84 9.15 -3.92
N TRP A 127 -7.74 7.91 -3.44
CA TRP A 127 -8.27 6.76 -4.19
C TRP A 127 -9.80 6.78 -4.33
N GLY A 128 -10.53 7.38 -3.39
CA GLY A 128 -11.97 7.61 -3.47
C GLY A 128 -12.33 8.56 -4.61
N THR A 129 -11.62 9.68 -4.74
CA THR A 129 -11.79 10.60 -5.88
C THR A 129 -11.40 9.93 -7.20
N MET A 130 -10.35 9.10 -7.22
CA MET A 130 -9.98 8.32 -8.41
C MET A 130 -11.08 7.37 -8.83
N TRP A 131 -11.75 6.72 -7.87
CA TRP A 131 -12.87 5.84 -8.14
C TRP A 131 -14.02 6.59 -8.82
N ILE A 132 -14.36 7.79 -8.35
CA ILE A 132 -15.40 8.64 -8.94
C ILE A 132 -15.00 9.07 -10.36
N MET A 133 -13.81 9.64 -10.51
CA MET A 133 -13.34 10.16 -11.80
C MET A 133 -13.23 9.06 -12.86
N MET A 134 -12.67 7.89 -12.52
CA MET A 134 -12.56 6.78 -13.46
C MET A 134 -13.93 6.22 -13.85
N ARG A 135 -14.92 6.18 -12.93
CA ARG A 135 -16.29 5.74 -13.26
C ARG A 135 -16.99 6.74 -14.17
N ARG A 136 -16.85 8.04 -13.88
CA ARG A 136 -17.40 9.13 -14.71
C ARG A 136 -16.82 9.08 -16.12
N GLU A 137 -15.49 9.02 -16.23
CA GLU A 137 -14.80 8.91 -17.52
C GLU A 137 -15.25 7.67 -18.30
N LYS A 138 -15.36 6.52 -17.65
CA LYS A 138 -15.81 5.29 -18.30
C LYS A 138 -17.28 5.36 -18.77
N ARG A 139 -18.14 6.08 -18.05
CA ARG A 139 -19.53 6.31 -18.44
C ARG A 139 -19.61 7.25 -19.64
N ASP A 140 -18.87 8.34 -19.60
CA ASP A 140 -18.99 9.45 -20.56
C ASP A 140 -18.26 9.13 -21.88
N ARG A 141 -17.19 8.34 -21.84
CA ARG A 141 -16.40 7.99 -23.02
C ARG A 141 -17.04 6.88 -23.85
N ARG A 142 -17.41 7.19 -25.09
CA ARG A 142 -18.04 6.24 -26.05
C ARG A 142 -17.17 5.02 -26.35
N HIS A 143 -15.89 5.21 -26.64
CA HIS A 143 -14.95 4.12 -26.96
C HIS A 143 -13.66 4.28 -26.15
N PHE A 144 -13.52 3.44 -25.12
CA PHE A 144 -12.29 3.37 -24.35
C PHE A 144 -11.31 2.38 -25.00
N LYS A 145 -10.23 2.89 -25.59
CA LYS A 145 -9.16 2.06 -26.19
C LYS A 145 -8.09 1.77 -25.14
N ARG A 146 -7.94 0.50 -24.77
CA ARG A 146 -6.81 0.08 -23.91
C ARG A 146 -5.49 0.17 -24.69
N MET A 147 -4.42 0.56 -24.01
CA MET A 147 -3.06 0.51 -24.56
C MET A 147 -2.66 -0.91 -24.98
N ARG A 148 -1.78 -1.02 -25.99
CA ARG A 148 -1.26 -2.32 -26.44
C ARG A 148 -0.13 -2.80 -25.52
N PHE A 149 -0.01 -4.12 -25.39
CA PHE A 149 1.02 -4.77 -24.58
C PHE A 149 1.74 -5.85 -25.39
N PRO A 150 3.09 -5.86 -25.42
CA PRO A 150 4.01 -4.84 -24.89
C PRO A 150 3.83 -3.45 -25.55
N PRO A 151 4.21 -2.34 -24.88
CA PRO A 151 4.03 -0.99 -25.44
C PRO A 151 5.04 -0.63 -26.53
N PHE A 152 6.26 -1.16 -26.46
CA PHE A 152 7.34 -0.99 -27.45
C PHE A 152 7.66 -2.33 -28.11
N ASP A 153 8.24 -2.28 -29.31
CA ASP A 153 8.64 -3.48 -30.06
C ASP A 153 9.84 -4.19 -29.40
N ASP A 154 10.00 -5.49 -29.68
CA ASP A 154 11.04 -6.33 -29.07
C ASP A 154 12.47 -5.88 -29.47
N GLU A 155 12.62 -5.31 -30.68
CA GLU A 155 13.91 -4.89 -31.26
C GLU A 155 14.23 -3.41 -31.00
N GLU A 156 13.28 -2.65 -30.46
CA GLU A 156 13.48 -1.22 -30.19
C GLU A 156 14.30 -1.02 -28.90
N PRO A 157 15.45 -0.32 -28.95
CA PRO A 157 16.26 -0.08 -27.76
C PRO A 157 15.51 0.80 -26.74
N PRO A 158 15.78 0.64 -25.43
CA PRO A 158 15.16 1.48 -24.41
C PRO A 158 15.49 2.96 -24.65
N LEU A 159 14.43 3.76 -24.81
CA LEU A 159 14.50 5.20 -25.02
C LEU A 159 15.40 5.88 -23.97
N ASP A 160 16.17 6.87 -24.43
CA ASP A 160 16.96 7.71 -23.54
C ASP A 160 16.09 8.80 -22.93
N TYR A 161 16.15 8.96 -21.61
CA TYR A 161 15.33 9.92 -20.88
C TYR A 161 15.69 11.36 -21.24
N GLY A 162 16.99 11.67 -21.31
CA GLY A 162 17.49 13.02 -21.59
C GLY A 162 17.07 13.55 -22.95
N ASP A 163 17.11 12.70 -23.98
CA ASP A 163 16.85 13.14 -25.36
C ASP A 163 15.35 13.12 -25.71
N ASN A 164 14.53 12.25 -25.09
CA ASN A 164 13.14 12.04 -25.51
C ASN A 164 12.07 12.42 -24.48
N VAL A 165 12.38 12.41 -23.18
CA VAL A 165 11.38 12.52 -22.11
C VAL A 165 11.56 13.77 -21.27
N LEU A 166 12.79 14.27 -21.12
CA LEU A 166 13.10 15.39 -20.23
C LEU A 166 12.37 16.68 -20.62
N ASP A 167 12.33 17.00 -21.92
CA ASP A 167 11.77 18.26 -22.43
C ASP A 167 10.27 18.17 -22.78
N VAL A 168 9.67 16.98 -22.63
CA VAL A 168 8.26 16.77 -22.96
C VAL A 168 7.39 17.03 -21.73
N GLU A 169 6.49 18.00 -21.83
CA GLU A 169 5.49 18.24 -20.79
C GLU A 169 4.48 17.08 -20.73
N PRO A 170 4.30 16.45 -19.57
CA PRO A 170 3.37 15.34 -19.43
C PRO A 170 1.92 15.80 -19.51
N LEU A 171 1.06 14.92 -20.03
CA LEU A 171 -0.39 15.11 -19.99
C LEU A 171 -0.93 15.30 -18.55
N GLU A 172 -2.10 15.91 -18.44
CA GLU A 172 -2.77 16.12 -17.15
C GLU A 172 -3.01 14.79 -16.42
N ALA A 173 -2.69 14.77 -15.13
CA ALA A 173 -2.98 13.62 -14.27
C ALA A 173 -4.48 13.54 -13.96
N ILE A 174 -4.93 12.41 -13.41
CA ILE A 174 -6.33 12.29 -12.98
C ILE A 174 -6.50 13.10 -11.70
N GLN A 175 -7.15 14.26 -11.79
CA GLN A 175 -7.51 15.08 -10.63
C GLN A 175 -8.99 15.45 -10.71
N MET A 176 -9.68 15.31 -9.57
CA MET A 176 -11.07 15.75 -9.45
C MET A 176 -11.06 17.25 -9.15
N ARG A 177 -11.92 18.02 -9.84
CA ARG A 177 -12.14 19.42 -9.47
C ARG A 177 -12.87 19.45 -8.13
N LEU A 178 -12.19 19.92 -7.11
CA LEU A 178 -12.71 20.10 -5.75
C LEU A 178 -13.51 21.40 -5.67
N ASP A 179 -14.46 21.45 -4.75
CA ASP A 179 -15.28 22.64 -4.52
C ASP A 179 -14.54 23.67 -3.64
N HIS A 180 -14.57 24.95 -4.04
CA HIS A 180 -13.82 25.99 -3.33
C HIS A 180 -14.38 26.34 -1.95
N VAL A 181 -15.64 25.99 -1.66
CA VAL A 181 -16.31 26.28 -0.38
C VAL A 181 -16.33 25.02 0.49
N GLU A 182 -16.80 23.90 -0.05
CA GLU A 182 -16.94 22.67 0.74
C GLU A 182 -15.59 21.97 1.02
N ASP A 183 -14.66 22.01 0.06
CA ASP A 183 -13.37 21.32 0.14
C ASP A 183 -12.20 22.27 0.49
N GLU A 184 -12.49 23.52 0.86
CA GLU A 184 -11.52 24.55 1.24
C GLU A 184 -10.40 24.03 2.18
N PRO A 185 -10.67 23.23 3.23
CA PRO A 185 -9.62 22.81 4.17
C PRO A 185 -8.51 21.93 3.57
N ILE A 186 -8.74 21.34 2.39
CA ILE A 186 -7.83 20.40 1.75
C ILE A 186 -7.39 20.81 0.33
N ILE A 187 -8.10 21.75 -0.30
CA ILE A 187 -8.01 22.02 -1.74
C ILE A 187 -6.59 22.28 -2.23
N ASP A 188 -5.81 23.06 -1.48
CA ASP A 188 -4.48 23.51 -1.89
C ASP A 188 -3.44 22.40 -1.97
N TRP A 189 -3.55 21.37 -1.11
CA TRP A 189 -2.50 20.38 -0.91
C TRP A 189 -2.92 18.95 -1.25
N PHE A 190 -4.20 18.72 -1.57
CA PHE A 190 -4.79 17.37 -1.67
C PHE A 190 -4.09 16.49 -2.71
N TYR A 191 -3.66 17.05 -3.84
CA TYR A 191 -2.99 16.31 -4.92
C TYR A 191 -1.46 16.50 -4.97
N ASP A 192 -0.87 17.14 -3.97
CA ASP A 192 0.58 17.32 -3.88
C ASP A 192 1.34 15.98 -3.88
N PRO A 193 2.59 15.95 -4.37
CA PRO A 193 3.45 14.76 -4.29
C PRO A 193 3.64 14.24 -2.87
N VAL A 194 3.83 15.16 -1.92
CA VAL A 194 3.92 14.90 -0.48
C VAL A 194 3.05 15.94 0.25
N PRO A 195 1.77 15.62 0.50
CA PRO A 195 0.82 16.53 1.13
C PRO A 195 1.31 17.10 2.45
N LEU A 196 1.02 18.38 2.72
CA LEU A 196 1.27 19.02 4.02
C LEU A 196 2.75 19.08 4.44
N LEU A 197 3.69 18.89 3.51
CA LEU A 197 5.11 19.05 3.77
C LEU A 197 5.38 20.50 4.22
N ASN A 198 6.18 20.68 5.27
CA ASN A 198 6.46 21.98 5.93
C ASN A 198 5.31 22.61 6.74
N SER A 199 4.14 21.97 6.82
CA SER A 199 3.05 22.41 7.71
C SER A 199 3.27 21.95 9.16
N LYS A 200 2.57 22.58 10.11
CA LYS A 200 2.52 22.14 11.52
C LYS A 200 1.83 20.77 11.71
N GLN A 201 1.10 20.30 10.70
CA GLN A 201 0.31 19.07 10.74
C GLN A 201 1.16 17.81 10.61
N VAL A 202 2.41 17.98 10.16
CA VAL A 202 3.37 16.89 9.98
C VAL A 202 4.68 17.23 10.70
N ASN A 203 5.38 16.21 11.18
CA ASN A 203 6.63 16.38 11.96
C ASN A 203 7.87 16.82 11.15
N GLY A 204 7.71 17.35 9.92
CA GLY A 204 8.78 17.74 9.00
C GLY A 204 9.14 16.69 7.94
N THR A 205 10.32 16.84 7.32
CA THR A 205 10.79 16.05 6.15
C THR A 205 10.93 14.55 6.40
N SER A 206 10.98 14.10 7.65
CA SER A 206 10.97 12.67 7.98
C SER A 206 9.62 11.99 7.68
N TYR A 207 8.53 12.77 7.62
CA TYR A 207 7.18 12.38 7.26
C TYR A 207 6.73 11.09 7.95
N ARG A 208 6.62 11.11 9.29
CA ARG A 208 6.33 9.92 10.13
C ARG A 208 5.07 10.02 10.96
N LYS A 209 4.68 11.21 11.41
CA LYS A 209 3.50 11.46 12.22
C LYS A 209 2.65 12.53 11.55
N TRP A 210 1.34 12.41 11.69
CA TRP A 210 0.37 13.37 11.17
C TRP A 210 -0.66 13.74 12.23
N HIS A 211 -1.17 14.97 12.15
CA HIS A 211 -2.24 15.50 12.98
C HIS A 211 -3.12 16.40 12.10
N LEU A 212 -4.39 16.03 11.92
CA LEU A 212 -5.34 16.76 11.06
C LEU A 212 -6.40 17.47 11.90
N SER A 213 -6.99 18.53 11.35
CA SER A 213 -8.15 19.20 11.97
C SER A 213 -9.45 18.42 11.71
N LEU A 214 -10.50 18.68 12.49
CA LEU A 214 -11.80 18.03 12.30
C LEU A 214 -12.41 18.37 10.95
N ALA A 215 -12.30 19.63 10.51
CA ALA A 215 -12.77 20.07 9.20
C ALA A 215 -12.10 19.29 8.06
N GLN A 216 -10.76 19.15 8.09
CA GLN A 216 -10.03 18.34 7.12
C GLN A 216 -10.47 16.87 7.14
N GLN A 217 -10.69 16.29 8.33
CA GLN A 217 -11.13 14.90 8.43
C GLN A 217 -12.54 14.69 7.91
N GLY A 218 -13.46 15.63 8.15
CA GLY A 218 -14.83 15.59 7.63
C GLY A 218 -14.83 15.52 6.11
N VAL A 219 -14.07 16.40 5.45
CA VAL A 219 -13.95 16.43 3.99
C VAL A 219 -13.30 15.14 3.46
N LEU A 220 -12.18 14.69 4.05
CA LEU A 220 -11.51 13.46 3.62
C LEU A 220 -12.41 12.23 3.78
N TYR A 221 -13.20 12.16 4.86
CA TYR A 221 -14.15 11.08 5.07
C TYR A 221 -15.22 11.08 3.98
N ARG A 222 -15.83 12.24 3.70
CA ARG A 222 -16.83 12.45 2.65
C ARG A 222 -16.32 11.99 1.27
N LEU A 223 -15.13 12.43 0.87
CA LEU A 223 -14.50 12.06 -0.41
C LEU A 223 -14.18 10.55 -0.51
N SER A 224 -14.00 9.88 0.62
CA SER A 224 -13.66 8.46 0.69
C SER A 224 -14.87 7.51 0.74
N ASN A 225 -16.09 8.03 0.91
CA ASN A 225 -17.31 7.25 1.14
C ASN A 225 -17.52 6.12 0.12
N GLN A 226 -17.16 6.32 -1.15
CA GLN A 226 -17.29 5.30 -2.21
C GLN A 226 -16.47 4.02 -1.96
N LEU A 227 -15.42 4.10 -1.13
CA LEU A 227 -14.56 2.97 -0.79
C LEU A 227 -14.85 2.37 0.58
N LEU A 228 -15.53 3.12 1.45
CA LEU A 228 -15.82 2.69 2.82
C LEU A 228 -17.07 1.81 2.89
N SER A 229 -17.19 1.14 4.02
CA SER A 229 -18.40 0.41 4.38
C SER A 229 -19.35 1.33 5.14
N ASP A 230 -20.64 1.22 4.85
CA ASP A 230 -21.70 1.90 5.61
C ASP A 230 -22.06 1.14 6.90
N LEU A 231 -21.46 -0.04 7.13
CA LEU A 231 -21.74 -0.88 8.29
C LEU A 231 -21.01 -0.36 9.53
N MET A 232 -21.77 0.19 10.46
CA MET A 232 -21.26 0.71 11.73
C MET A 232 -21.36 -0.32 12.86
N ASP A 233 -22.45 -1.10 12.89
CA ASP A 233 -22.66 -2.11 13.93
C ASP A 233 -21.81 -3.36 13.68
N LYS A 234 -21.04 -3.75 14.70
CA LYS A 234 -20.22 -4.97 14.72
C LYS A 234 -21.07 -6.23 14.71
N ASN A 235 -22.33 -6.16 15.15
CA ASN A 235 -23.26 -7.29 15.14
C ASN A 235 -23.54 -7.82 13.73
N TYR A 236 -23.35 -7.01 12.68
CA TYR A 236 -23.41 -7.48 11.30
C TYR A 236 -22.48 -8.69 11.05
N PHE A 237 -21.32 -8.72 11.71
CA PHE A 237 -20.32 -9.78 11.57
C PHE A 237 -20.57 -10.98 12.49
N TYR A 238 -21.78 -11.13 13.07
CA TYR A 238 -22.14 -12.33 13.83
C TYR A 238 -21.93 -13.59 12.97
N LEU A 239 -21.17 -14.55 13.49
CA LEU A 239 -20.67 -15.74 12.78
C LEU A 239 -19.78 -15.46 11.55
N PHE A 240 -19.62 -14.21 11.13
CA PHE A 240 -18.80 -13.79 10.00
C PHE A 240 -17.54 -13.02 10.43
N GLU A 241 -17.04 -13.34 11.63
CA GLU A 241 -15.82 -12.77 12.19
C GLU A 241 -14.65 -13.78 12.24
N LYS A 242 -13.46 -13.27 12.59
CA LYS A 242 -12.22 -14.05 12.63
C LYS A 242 -12.33 -15.32 13.49
N LYS A 243 -12.95 -15.23 14.68
CA LYS A 243 -12.99 -16.36 15.62
C LYS A 243 -13.98 -17.42 15.14
N SER A 244 -15.13 -17.01 14.61
CA SER A 244 -16.08 -17.91 13.96
C SER A 244 -15.45 -18.68 12.79
N PHE A 245 -14.62 -18.04 11.97
CA PHE A 245 -13.89 -18.75 10.91
C PHE A 245 -12.82 -19.70 11.44
N TYR A 246 -12.19 -19.41 12.58
CA TYR A 246 -11.23 -20.33 13.21
C TYR A 246 -11.95 -21.58 13.71
N THR A 247 -13.10 -21.40 14.37
CA THR A 247 -13.96 -22.49 14.84
C THR A 247 -14.49 -23.31 13.66
N ALA A 248 -14.97 -22.66 12.59
CA ALA A 248 -15.40 -23.35 11.37
C ALA A 248 -14.27 -24.20 10.77
N LYS A 249 -13.05 -23.66 10.69
CA LYS A 249 -11.87 -24.41 10.24
C LYS A 249 -11.54 -25.60 11.15
N ALA A 250 -11.58 -25.40 12.47
CA ALA A 250 -11.23 -26.43 13.45
C ALA A 250 -12.21 -27.61 13.43
N LEU A 251 -13.50 -27.32 13.26
CA LEU A 251 -14.59 -28.30 13.20
C LEU A 251 -14.83 -28.89 11.80
N ASN A 252 -14.03 -28.50 10.79
CA ASN A 252 -14.26 -28.88 9.39
C ASN A 252 -15.67 -28.52 8.87
N MET A 253 -16.21 -27.38 9.31
CA MET A 253 -17.51 -26.85 8.89
C MET A 253 -17.36 -25.62 8.01
N ALA A 254 -18.40 -25.31 7.24
CA ALA A 254 -18.41 -24.16 6.36
C ALA A 254 -19.63 -23.28 6.64
N ILE A 255 -19.37 -22.01 6.95
CA ILE A 255 -20.42 -20.99 7.09
C ILE A 255 -20.91 -20.63 5.68
N PRO A 256 -22.23 -20.45 5.46
CA PRO A 256 -22.74 -19.92 4.19
C PRO A 256 -22.06 -18.60 3.80
N GLY A 257 -21.54 -18.53 2.57
CA GLY A 257 -20.76 -17.36 2.11
C GLY A 257 -19.33 -17.26 2.67
N GLY A 258 -18.97 -18.10 3.65
CA GLY A 258 -17.65 -18.16 4.26
C GLY A 258 -16.63 -19.03 3.50
N PRO A 259 -15.37 -19.04 3.95
CA PRO A 259 -14.30 -19.83 3.33
C PRO A 259 -14.37 -21.31 3.75
N LYS A 260 -13.97 -22.20 2.83
CA LYS A 260 -13.80 -23.64 3.10
C LYS A 260 -12.32 -23.98 3.30
N PHE A 261 -12.01 -24.81 4.29
CA PHE A 261 -10.66 -25.25 4.63
C PHE A 261 -10.50 -26.76 4.49
N GLU A 262 -9.25 -27.22 4.53
CA GLU A 262 -8.96 -28.62 4.71
C GLU A 262 -9.19 -29.01 6.18
N PRO A 263 -9.67 -30.23 6.47
CA PRO A 263 -9.89 -30.69 7.84
C PRO A 263 -8.60 -30.59 8.65
N LEU A 264 -8.69 -30.02 9.86
CA LEU A 264 -7.54 -29.92 10.77
C LEU A 264 -7.21 -31.27 11.42
N TYR A 265 -8.26 -32.03 11.72
CA TYR A 265 -8.29 -33.29 12.43
C TYR A 265 -8.97 -34.29 11.49
N ARG A 266 -8.26 -35.38 11.12
CA ARG A 266 -8.76 -36.42 10.19
C ARG A 266 -9.23 -37.67 10.92
N ASP A 267 -8.96 -37.73 12.22
CA ASP A 267 -9.32 -38.77 13.19
C ASP A 267 -10.83 -38.86 13.48
N MET A 268 -11.66 -37.99 12.90
CA MET A 268 -13.13 -38.13 13.02
C MET A 268 -13.76 -39.09 12.01
N TYR A 269 -12.99 -39.59 11.03
CA TYR A 269 -13.54 -40.43 9.96
C TYR A 269 -13.33 -41.92 10.16
N ASP A 270 -12.41 -42.30 11.06
CA ASP A 270 -12.04 -43.69 11.27
C ASP A 270 -12.31 -44.06 12.75
N GLU A 271 -13.29 -44.95 12.96
CA GLU A 271 -13.39 -45.93 14.07
C GLU A 271 -14.07 -45.57 15.41
N ASP A 272 -14.58 -44.35 15.67
CA ASP A 272 -15.01 -43.96 17.04
C ASP A 272 -16.49 -43.53 17.25
N GLU A 273 -17.36 -43.51 16.23
CA GLU A 273 -18.82 -43.32 16.43
C GLU A 273 -19.55 -44.67 16.46
N ASP A 274 -19.10 -45.58 17.34
CA ASP A 274 -19.88 -46.76 17.68
C ASP A 274 -21.29 -46.36 18.14
N TRP A 275 -22.30 -47.17 17.80
CA TRP A 275 -23.66 -47.05 18.31
C TRP A 275 -23.62 -47.03 19.84
N ASN A 276 -23.71 -45.83 20.39
CA ASN A 276 -23.68 -45.58 21.82
C ASN A 276 -25.09 -45.25 22.31
N GLU A 277 -25.29 -45.34 23.62
CA GLU A 277 -26.59 -45.07 24.23
C GLU A 277 -27.11 -43.64 23.95
N PHE A 278 -26.19 -42.71 23.66
CA PHE A 278 -26.49 -41.29 23.44
C PHE A 278 -26.93 -40.97 22.00
N ASN A 279 -26.57 -41.80 21.03
CA ASN A 279 -26.89 -41.60 19.61
C ASN A 279 -28.06 -42.50 19.13
N ASP A 280 -28.76 -43.18 20.04
CA ASP A 280 -29.94 -44.00 19.73
C ASP A 280 -31.09 -43.13 19.19
N ILE A 281 -31.52 -43.44 17.97
CA ILE A 281 -32.56 -42.70 17.23
C ILE A 281 -33.89 -42.72 18.00
N ASN A 282 -34.19 -43.78 18.76
CA ASN A 282 -35.43 -43.88 19.53
C ASN A 282 -35.45 -42.98 20.77
N LYS A 283 -34.27 -42.54 21.25
CA LYS A 283 -34.12 -41.66 22.42
C LYS A 283 -33.97 -40.18 22.05
N ILE A 284 -33.72 -39.86 20.78
CA ILE A 284 -33.48 -38.50 20.31
C ILE A 284 -34.78 -37.86 19.80
N ILE A 285 -35.16 -36.72 20.41
CA ILE A 285 -36.30 -35.92 19.95
C ILE A 285 -35.83 -34.81 19.01
N VAL A 286 -36.06 -34.97 17.71
CA VAL A 286 -35.71 -33.95 16.70
C VAL A 286 -36.90 -33.00 16.47
N ARG A 287 -36.93 -31.88 17.19
CA ARG A 287 -37.91 -30.80 16.96
C ARG A 287 -37.48 -29.84 15.85
N GLN A 288 -36.19 -29.56 15.78
CA GLN A 288 -35.58 -28.70 14.77
C GLN A 288 -34.24 -29.29 14.36
N GLN A 289 -33.93 -29.26 13.06
CA GLN A 289 -32.65 -29.74 12.57
C GLN A 289 -31.52 -28.82 13.05
N LEU A 290 -30.49 -29.44 13.63
CA LEU A 290 -29.29 -28.73 14.07
C LEU A 290 -28.52 -28.19 12.86
N ARG A 291 -28.46 -26.86 12.73
CA ARG A 291 -27.74 -26.17 11.66
C ARG A 291 -26.24 -26.02 11.98
N THR A 292 -25.43 -25.85 10.95
CA THR A 292 -23.98 -25.63 11.07
C THR A 292 -23.64 -24.35 11.87
N GLU A 293 -24.50 -23.35 11.79
CA GLU A 293 -24.39 -22.08 12.47
C GLU A 293 -24.46 -22.25 13.98
N TYR A 294 -25.33 -23.13 14.49
CA TYR A 294 -25.43 -23.44 15.91
C TYR A 294 -24.16 -24.13 16.43
N ARG A 295 -23.63 -25.07 15.64
CA ARG A 295 -22.36 -25.75 15.95
C ARG A 295 -21.17 -24.80 16.01
N ILE A 296 -21.21 -23.66 15.30
CA ILE A 296 -20.14 -22.65 15.34
C ILE A 296 -20.39 -21.60 16.42
N ALA A 297 -21.65 -21.19 16.62
CA ALA A 297 -22.06 -20.24 17.66
C ALA A 297 -21.78 -20.77 19.07
N PHE A 298 -22.14 -22.04 19.30
CA PHE A 298 -22.01 -22.71 20.59
C PHE A 298 -21.16 -23.99 20.42
N PRO A 299 -19.84 -23.84 20.21
CA PRO A 299 -18.99 -24.94 19.78
C PRO A 299 -18.84 -26.04 20.83
N PHE A 300 -18.95 -25.70 22.11
CA PHE A 300 -18.83 -26.67 23.22
C PHE A 300 -20.13 -27.41 23.53
N LEU A 301 -21.28 -26.93 23.04
CA LEU A 301 -22.59 -27.52 23.31
C LEU A 301 -23.00 -28.54 22.25
N TYR A 302 -22.81 -28.21 20.97
CA TYR A 302 -23.35 -28.98 19.86
C TYR A 302 -22.33 -29.83 19.10
N ASN A 303 -21.08 -29.90 19.56
CA ASN A 303 -20.04 -30.73 18.93
C ASN A 303 -19.39 -31.66 19.94
N SER A 304 -19.20 -32.90 19.52
CA SER A 304 -18.32 -33.85 20.19
C SER A 304 -16.86 -33.45 19.95
N ARG A 305 -16.03 -33.48 20.99
CA ARG A 305 -14.57 -33.23 20.93
C ARG A 305 -14.18 -31.87 20.27
N PRO A 306 -14.63 -30.71 20.79
CA PRO A 306 -14.29 -29.40 20.22
C PRO A 306 -12.81 -29.02 20.49
N ARG A 307 -11.91 -29.31 19.53
CA ARG A 307 -10.47 -29.03 19.64
C ARG A 307 -10.08 -27.75 18.90
N LYS A 308 -9.24 -26.90 19.51
CA LYS A 308 -8.73 -25.63 18.91
C LYS A 308 -9.83 -24.67 18.40
N VAL A 309 -11.00 -24.72 19.02
CA VAL A 309 -12.10 -23.78 18.76
C VAL A 309 -11.83 -22.42 19.43
N ALA A 310 -12.43 -21.36 18.91
CA ALA A 310 -12.29 -20.00 19.45
C ALA A 310 -13.67 -19.38 19.74
N MET A 311 -13.86 -18.83 20.95
CA MET A 311 -15.12 -18.23 21.37
C MET A 311 -15.27 -16.80 20.86
N ALA A 312 -16.26 -16.60 19.99
CA ALA A 312 -16.72 -15.31 19.50
C ALA A 312 -17.55 -14.56 20.56
N PRO A 313 -17.53 -13.21 20.60
CA PRO A 313 -18.54 -12.45 21.33
C PRO A 313 -19.93 -12.81 20.78
N TYR A 314 -20.89 -13.06 21.66
CA TYR A 314 -22.25 -13.40 21.25
C TYR A 314 -22.97 -12.18 20.65
N HIS A 315 -22.89 -11.04 21.32
CA HIS A 315 -23.56 -9.81 20.92
C HIS A 315 -22.77 -8.58 21.41
N HIS A 316 -22.81 -7.51 20.63
CA HIS A 316 -22.35 -6.18 21.01
C HIS A 316 -23.57 -5.27 21.19
N GLN A 317 -23.47 -4.23 22.01
CA GLN A 317 -24.55 -3.25 22.16
C GLN A 317 -24.94 -2.68 20.78
N SER A 318 -26.22 -2.76 20.43
CA SER A 318 -26.74 -2.25 19.16
C SER A 318 -26.47 -0.76 19.05
N VAL A 319 -25.86 -0.37 17.93
CA VAL A 319 -25.54 1.02 17.62
C VAL A 319 -26.75 1.65 16.94
N CYS A 320 -27.48 2.51 17.66
CA CYS A 320 -28.61 3.28 17.13
C CYS A 320 -28.18 4.69 16.73
N TYR A 321 -27.15 4.79 15.87
CA TYR A 321 -26.68 6.07 15.36
C TYR A 321 -27.39 6.41 14.05
N ILE A 322 -27.96 7.61 13.97
CA ILE A 322 -28.61 8.15 12.79
C ILE A 322 -27.62 9.12 12.14
N LYS A 323 -27.35 8.90 10.85
CA LYS A 323 -26.50 9.79 10.08
C LYS A 323 -27.34 10.96 9.59
N ALA A 324 -26.93 12.17 9.93
CA ALA A 324 -27.51 13.38 9.34
C ALA A 324 -27.07 13.48 7.89
N ASP A 325 -28.02 13.33 6.96
CA ASP A 325 -27.76 13.47 5.52
C ASP A 325 -27.99 14.90 5.02
N ASP A 326 -28.79 15.69 5.75
CA ASP A 326 -29.10 17.08 5.44
C ASP A 326 -28.30 18.04 6.35
N PRO A 327 -27.38 18.86 5.79
CA PRO A 327 -26.59 19.82 6.55
C PRO A 327 -27.40 21.03 7.04
N ASP A 328 -28.60 21.27 6.50
CA ASP A 328 -29.44 22.41 6.89
C ASP A 328 -30.16 22.16 8.22
N LEU A 329 -30.23 20.89 8.66
CA LEU A 329 -30.81 20.52 9.94
C LEU A 329 -29.84 20.79 11.10
N PRO A 330 -30.34 21.21 12.28
CA PRO A 330 -29.48 21.47 13.43
C PRO A 330 -28.81 20.18 13.91
N ALA A 331 -27.61 20.26 14.49
CA ALA A 331 -26.83 19.07 14.84
C ALA A 331 -27.53 18.12 15.82
N PHE A 332 -28.39 18.66 16.69
CA PHE A 332 -29.24 17.90 17.58
C PHE A 332 -30.69 18.16 17.21
N TYR A 333 -31.32 17.18 16.57
CA TYR A 333 -32.73 17.24 16.21
C TYR A 333 -33.41 15.91 16.49
N TYR A 334 -34.73 15.97 16.63
CA TYR A 334 -35.55 14.79 16.78
C TYR A 334 -35.83 14.20 15.40
N ASP A 335 -35.06 13.17 15.02
CA ASP A 335 -35.18 12.55 13.71
C ASP A 335 -36.51 11.79 13.57
N PRO A 336 -37.20 11.86 12.41
CA PRO A 336 -38.45 11.13 12.17
C PRO A 336 -38.36 9.61 12.36
N ILE A 337 -37.17 9.01 12.28
CA ILE A 337 -36.92 7.58 12.53
C ILE A 337 -37.08 7.23 14.02
N VAL A 338 -36.95 8.21 14.93
CA VAL A 338 -37.04 7.99 16.37
C VAL A 338 -38.50 7.89 16.81
N ASN A 339 -38.85 6.79 17.48
CA ASN A 339 -40.21 6.56 17.98
C ASN A 339 -40.64 7.64 19.00
N PRO A 340 -41.77 8.34 18.77
CA PRO A 340 -42.21 9.45 19.63
C PRO A 340 -42.39 9.01 21.08
N LEU A 341 -41.97 9.86 22.01
CA LEU A 341 -42.14 9.62 23.45
C LEU A 341 -43.61 9.87 23.84
N PRO A 342 -44.32 8.86 24.39
CA PRO A 342 -45.74 9.01 24.74
C PRO A 342 -45.92 9.96 25.94
N ALA A 343 -46.62 11.07 25.73
CA ALA A 343 -46.89 12.07 26.76
C ALA A 343 -47.73 11.55 27.95
N TYR A 344 -48.54 10.50 27.76
CA TYR A 344 -49.40 9.99 28.86
C TYR A 344 -48.60 9.35 30.01
N ARG A 345 -47.34 8.95 29.80
CA ARG A 345 -46.48 8.40 30.86
C ARG A 345 -45.85 9.46 31.76
N SER A 346 -45.76 10.72 31.32
CA SER A 346 -45.24 11.80 32.18
C SER A 346 -46.31 12.35 33.13
N VAL A 347 -47.59 12.24 32.76
CA VAL A 347 -48.73 12.69 33.58
C VAL A 347 -48.95 11.75 34.78
N SER A 348 -48.73 10.43 34.62
CA SER A 348 -48.89 9.45 35.71
C SER A 348 -47.85 9.54 36.83
N HIS A 349 -46.73 10.26 36.61
CA HIS A 349 -45.72 10.53 37.64
C HIS A 349 -45.90 11.89 38.33
N ARG A 350 -46.77 12.78 37.81
CA ARG A 350 -47.12 14.06 38.48
C ARG A 350 -48.07 13.89 39.67
N SER A 351 -48.62 12.69 39.90
CA SER A 351 -49.38 12.40 41.11
C SER A 351 -48.52 12.24 42.39
N GLN A 352 -47.22 12.57 42.30
CA GLN A 352 -46.30 12.79 43.43
C GLN A 352 -45.82 14.26 43.45
N ASP A 353 -46.69 15.21 43.10
CA ASP A 353 -46.40 16.63 43.35
C ASP A 353 -46.18 16.85 44.87
N PRO A 354 -45.23 17.71 45.29
CA PRO A 354 -45.00 18.05 46.70
C PRO A 354 -46.28 18.60 47.35
N SER A 355 -46.36 18.50 48.67
CA SER A 355 -47.48 19.11 49.39
C SER A 355 -47.42 20.65 49.24
N PRO A 356 -48.54 21.39 49.37
CA PRO A 356 -48.53 22.86 49.31
C PRO A 356 -47.58 23.51 50.32
N GLU A 357 -47.19 22.79 51.37
CA GLU A 357 -46.25 23.24 52.42
C GLU A 357 -44.78 23.15 51.96
N ASP A 358 -44.44 22.25 51.02
CA ASP A 358 -43.09 22.16 50.42
C ASP A 358 -42.85 23.29 49.40
N ASP A 359 -43.91 23.85 48.81
CA ASP A 359 -43.85 24.94 47.83
C ASP A 359 -43.40 26.27 48.45
N ASP A 360 -43.71 26.54 49.73
CA ASP A 360 -43.36 27.80 50.40
C ASP A 360 -41.86 27.89 50.77
N GLU A 361 -41.22 26.76 51.12
CA GLU A 361 -39.76 26.71 51.34
C GLU A 361 -38.98 26.79 50.02
N ILE A 362 -39.48 26.14 48.96
CA ILE A 362 -38.88 26.16 47.62
C ILE A 362 -39.06 27.55 46.96
N ALA A 363 -40.21 28.20 47.17
CA ALA A 363 -40.46 29.56 46.67
C ALA A 363 -39.54 30.61 47.30
N ASN A 364 -39.10 30.39 48.54
CA ASN A 364 -38.14 31.25 49.25
C ASN A 364 -36.68 30.95 48.90
N PHE A 365 -36.38 29.80 48.29
CA PHE A 365 -35.04 29.44 47.85
C PHE A 365 -34.66 30.18 46.55
N LYS A 366 -33.68 31.08 46.64
CA LYS A 366 -33.10 31.77 45.48
C LYS A 366 -31.63 31.40 45.32
N LEU A 367 -31.27 31.00 44.10
CA LEU A 367 -29.86 30.85 43.75
C LEU A 367 -29.15 32.22 43.85
N PRO A 368 -27.89 32.28 44.31
CA PRO A 368 -27.10 33.50 44.28
C PRO A 368 -27.04 34.08 42.85
N SER A 369 -26.99 35.41 42.73
CA SER A 369 -26.97 36.12 41.43
C SER A 369 -25.82 35.70 40.50
N ASP A 370 -24.75 35.17 41.09
CA ASP A 370 -23.54 34.76 40.39
C ASP A 370 -23.66 33.32 39.84
N VAL A 371 -24.68 32.57 40.24
CA VAL A 371 -24.92 31.20 39.81
C VAL A 371 -25.75 31.20 38.53
N LYS A 372 -25.05 30.92 37.42
CA LYS A 372 -25.62 30.77 36.09
C LYS A 372 -25.42 29.34 35.57
N PRO A 373 -26.18 28.90 34.56
CA PRO A 373 -25.92 27.64 33.89
C PRO A 373 -24.46 27.53 33.42
N LEU A 374 -23.84 26.38 33.64
CA LEU A 374 -22.49 26.12 33.14
C LEU A 374 -22.49 26.29 31.61
N LEU A 375 -21.54 27.07 31.09
CA LEU A 375 -21.35 27.32 29.66
C LEU A 375 -22.49 28.09 28.96
N GLU A 376 -23.23 28.95 29.68
CA GLU A 376 -24.30 29.80 29.12
C GLU A 376 -23.84 30.64 27.92
N ASP A 377 -22.59 31.13 27.93
CA ASP A 377 -22.03 31.94 26.85
C ASP A 377 -21.74 31.16 25.56
N THR A 378 -21.72 29.81 25.61
CA THR A 378 -21.38 28.98 24.45
C THR A 378 -22.61 28.38 23.79
N PRO A 379 -22.73 28.42 22.45
CA PRO A 379 -23.86 27.84 21.75
C PRO A 379 -23.87 26.31 21.87
N LEU A 380 -25.07 25.72 21.89
CA LEU A 380 -25.26 24.27 22.03
C LEU A 380 -24.55 23.45 20.94
N PHE A 381 -24.54 23.95 19.71
CA PHE A 381 -23.83 23.35 18.59
C PHE A 381 -23.22 24.42 17.69
N THR A 382 -22.26 23.98 16.89
CA THR A 382 -21.57 24.76 15.85
C THR A 382 -21.70 24.02 14.53
N ASP A 383 -21.34 24.67 13.43
CA ASP A 383 -21.35 24.06 12.08
C ASP A 383 -20.47 22.80 11.99
N SER A 384 -19.46 22.69 12.86
CA SER A 384 -18.55 21.54 12.91
C SER A 384 -19.06 20.38 13.79
N THR A 385 -20.10 20.59 14.59
CA THR A 385 -20.56 19.62 15.60
C THR A 385 -21.12 18.36 14.95
N ALA A 386 -22.00 18.49 13.95
CA ALA A 386 -22.58 17.35 13.23
C ALA A 386 -21.51 16.50 12.52
N ASN A 387 -20.53 17.17 11.90
CA ASN A 387 -19.37 16.53 11.27
C ASN A 387 -18.50 15.79 12.31
N GLY A 388 -18.26 16.40 13.48
CA GLY A 388 -17.53 15.78 14.57
C GLY A 388 -18.20 14.50 15.10
N ILE A 389 -19.53 14.53 15.26
CA ILE A 389 -20.32 13.36 15.66
C ILE A 389 -20.24 12.26 14.60
N THR A 390 -20.31 12.63 13.32
CA THR A 390 -20.16 11.68 12.20
C THR A 390 -18.80 11.01 12.19
N LEU A 391 -17.72 11.78 12.42
CA LEU A 391 -16.36 11.24 12.48
C LEU A 391 -16.14 10.30 13.67
N TYR A 392 -16.86 10.49 14.78
CA TYR A 392 -16.78 9.60 15.94
C TYR A 392 -17.19 8.17 15.59
N TRP A 393 -18.22 8.01 14.74
CA TRP A 393 -18.71 6.71 14.27
C TRP A 393 -18.02 6.21 12.99
N ALA A 394 -17.15 7.02 12.38
CA ALA A 394 -16.46 6.65 11.16
C ALA A 394 -15.49 5.46 11.36
N PRO A 395 -15.25 4.62 10.33
CA PRO A 395 -14.27 3.56 10.42
C PRO A 395 -12.85 4.13 10.52
N ARG A 396 -11.94 3.38 11.15
CA ARG A 396 -10.51 3.66 11.09
C ARG A 396 -10.07 3.76 9.62
N PRO A 397 -9.37 4.83 9.20
CA PRO A 397 -8.61 5.80 10.01
C PRO A 397 -9.33 7.10 10.43
N PHE A 398 -10.58 7.32 10.01
CA PHE A 398 -11.25 8.63 10.13
C PHE A 398 -11.71 8.96 11.55
N ASN A 399 -11.83 7.96 12.43
CA ASN A 399 -12.09 8.16 13.85
C ASN A 399 -10.88 8.61 14.69
N LEU A 400 -9.73 8.87 14.07
CA LEU A 400 -8.49 9.26 14.77
C LEU A 400 -8.00 10.61 14.27
N ARG A 401 -7.87 11.60 15.15
CA ARG A 401 -7.33 12.94 14.81
C ARG A 401 -5.83 12.95 14.45
N SER A 402 -5.07 12.01 15.00
CA SER A 402 -3.63 11.90 14.78
C SER A 402 -3.18 10.46 14.67
N GLY A 403 -2.07 10.24 13.97
CA GLY A 403 -1.56 8.90 13.78
C GLY A 403 -0.14 8.85 13.21
N TYR A 404 0.29 7.63 12.92
CA TYR A 404 1.53 7.37 12.21
C TYR A 404 1.26 7.23 10.71
N MET A 405 2.21 7.68 9.91
CA MET A 405 2.20 7.43 8.48
C MET A 405 2.33 5.93 8.23
N ARG A 406 1.61 5.43 7.21
CA ARG A 406 1.71 4.04 6.77
C ARG A 406 2.40 4.00 5.41
N ARG A 407 3.01 2.88 5.05
CA ARG A 407 3.45 2.69 3.66
C ARG A 407 2.22 2.57 2.77
N ALA A 408 2.26 3.12 1.56
CA ALA A 408 1.14 3.03 0.61
C ALA A 408 0.68 1.58 0.40
N GLN A 409 1.63 0.63 0.34
CA GLN A 409 1.32 -0.79 0.21
C GLN A 409 0.70 -1.44 1.46
N ASP A 410 0.80 -0.85 2.65
CA ASP A 410 0.23 -1.42 3.87
C ASP A 410 -1.28 -1.12 4.01
N ILE A 411 -1.82 -0.17 3.23
CA ILE A 411 -3.23 0.26 3.30
C ILE A 411 -4.10 -0.60 2.36
N PRO A 412 -5.05 -1.40 2.87
CA PRO A 412 -5.91 -2.23 2.04
C PRO A 412 -7.21 -1.53 1.63
N LEU A 413 -7.20 -0.87 0.47
CA LEU A 413 -8.36 -0.15 -0.07
C LEU A 413 -9.63 -1.02 -0.16
N THR A 414 -9.52 -2.24 -0.71
CA THR A 414 -10.66 -3.14 -0.90
C THR A 414 -10.82 -4.14 0.26
N GLY A 415 -10.12 -3.91 1.37
CA GLY A 415 -10.00 -4.86 2.46
C GLY A 415 -11.30 -5.12 3.20
N GLN A 416 -12.19 -4.13 3.27
CA GLN A 416 -13.50 -4.24 3.93
C GLN A 416 -14.51 -4.96 3.04
N TRP A 417 -14.49 -4.70 1.73
CA TRP A 417 -15.50 -5.21 0.78
C TRP A 417 -15.66 -6.73 0.79
N TYR A 418 -14.56 -7.50 0.87
CA TYR A 418 -14.63 -8.97 0.88
C TYR A 418 -14.74 -9.58 2.29
N LYS A 419 -14.69 -8.76 3.34
CA LYS A 419 -14.99 -9.17 4.71
C LYS A 419 -16.48 -9.09 5.01
N GLU A 420 -17.24 -8.38 4.19
CA GLU A 420 -18.69 -8.36 4.20
C GLU A 420 -19.27 -9.54 3.44
N HIS A 421 -20.56 -9.82 3.65
CA HIS A 421 -21.26 -10.79 2.82
C HIS A 421 -21.34 -10.30 1.36
N CYS A 422 -21.14 -11.23 0.43
CA CYS A 422 -21.30 -10.94 -0.99
C CYS A 422 -22.80 -10.73 -1.30
N PRO A 423 -23.19 -9.68 -2.04
CA PRO A 423 -24.56 -9.51 -2.50
C PRO A 423 -25.08 -10.75 -3.25
N SER A 424 -26.31 -11.17 -2.95
CA SER A 424 -26.95 -12.37 -3.53
C SER A 424 -27.04 -12.30 -5.06
N ASN A 425 -27.25 -11.10 -5.59
CA ASN A 425 -27.40 -10.80 -7.02
C ASN A 425 -26.10 -11.05 -7.83
N TYR A 426 -24.95 -11.18 -7.17
CA TYR A 426 -23.68 -11.40 -7.86
C TYR A 426 -23.54 -12.84 -8.37
N PRO A 427 -22.94 -13.04 -9.57
CA PRO A 427 -22.79 -14.36 -10.15
C PRO A 427 -21.81 -15.22 -9.36
N VAL A 428 -21.93 -16.55 -9.53
CA VAL A 428 -21.14 -17.57 -8.81
C VAL A 428 -19.63 -17.27 -8.83
N LYS A 429 -19.08 -16.84 -9.97
CA LYS A 429 -17.65 -16.53 -10.10
C LYS A 429 -17.17 -15.45 -9.10
N VAL A 430 -18.02 -14.48 -8.77
CA VAL A 430 -17.71 -13.40 -7.83
C VAL A 430 -17.86 -13.89 -6.41
N ARG A 431 -18.95 -14.62 -6.10
CA ARG A 431 -19.15 -15.25 -4.79
C ARG A 431 -17.98 -16.16 -4.39
N VAL A 432 -17.46 -16.96 -5.34
CA VAL A 432 -16.25 -17.77 -5.14
C VAL A 432 -15.01 -16.91 -4.89
N SER A 433 -14.87 -15.78 -5.57
CA SER A 433 -13.75 -14.85 -5.35
C SER A 433 -13.79 -14.20 -3.96
N TYR A 434 -14.97 -13.81 -3.46
CA TYR A 434 -15.14 -13.34 -2.07
C TYR A 434 -14.68 -14.40 -1.08
N GLN A 435 -15.18 -15.64 -1.21
CA GLN A 435 -14.79 -16.76 -0.35
C GLN A 435 -13.27 -17.04 -0.38
N LYS A 436 -12.63 -16.95 -1.55
CA LYS A 436 -11.19 -17.16 -1.69
C LYS A 436 -10.36 -16.04 -1.06
N LEU A 437 -10.75 -14.78 -1.24
CA LEU A 437 -10.08 -13.65 -0.61
C LEU A 437 -10.22 -13.72 0.91
N LEU A 438 -11.42 -14.05 1.40
CA LEU A 438 -11.69 -14.28 2.81
C LEU A 438 -10.87 -15.45 3.36
N LYS A 439 -10.76 -16.57 2.62
CA LYS A 439 -9.89 -17.70 2.99
C LYS A 439 -8.44 -17.27 3.19
N VAL A 440 -7.89 -16.45 2.29
CA VAL A 440 -6.51 -15.95 2.41
C VAL A 440 -6.38 -15.03 3.62
N TRP A 441 -7.35 -14.14 3.86
CA TRP A 441 -7.34 -13.27 5.03
C TRP A 441 -7.35 -14.08 6.34
N VAL A 442 -8.24 -15.08 6.47
CA VAL A 442 -8.30 -15.96 7.66
C VAL A 442 -6.98 -16.71 7.85
N LEU A 443 -6.40 -17.28 6.79
CA LEU A 443 -5.10 -17.98 6.88
C LEU A 443 -3.96 -17.06 7.31
N ASN A 444 -3.94 -15.82 6.82
CA ASN A 444 -2.93 -14.84 7.20
C ASN A 444 -3.05 -14.45 8.68
N GLN A 445 -4.27 -14.32 9.19
CA GLN A 445 -4.52 -14.00 10.61
C GLN A 445 -4.22 -15.20 11.52
N LEU A 446 -4.60 -16.41 11.10
CA LEU A 446 -4.40 -17.62 11.89
C LEU A 446 -2.91 -17.98 12.06
N HIS A 447 -2.13 -17.80 10.99
CA HIS A 447 -0.68 -18.09 11.03
C HIS A 447 0.16 -16.86 11.35
N HIS A 448 -0.46 -15.75 11.77
CA HIS A 448 0.25 -14.56 12.18
C HIS A 448 1.09 -14.85 13.42
N ARG A 449 2.40 -14.64 13.31
CA ARG A 449 3.34 -14.71 14.44
C ARG A 449 3.91 -13.31 14.67
N PRO A 450 4.11 -12.89 15.94
CA PRO A 450 4.79 -11.63 16.21
C PRO A 450 6.16 -11.63 15.51
N PRO A 451 6.57 -10.50 14.92
CA PRO A 451 7.85 -10.42 14.23
C PRO A 451 8.98 -10.68 15.23
N LYS A 452 9.94 -11.54 14.85
CA LYS A 452 11.14 -11.77 15.66
C LYS A 452 11.95 -10.48 15.76
N THR A 453 12.46 -10.17 16.95
CA THR A 453 13.40 -9.08 17.13
C THR A 453 14.70 -9.41 16.40
N LEU A 454 15.06 -8.57 15.43
CA LEU A 454 16.27 -8.73 14.61
C LEU A 454 17.02 -7.40 14.58
N ASN A 455 18.35 -7.48 14.38
CA ASN A 455 19.17 -6.28 14.22
C ASN A 455 18.75 -5.53 12.94
N LYS A 456 18.47 -4.23 13.09
CA LYS A 456 18.07 -3.37 11.97
C LYS A 456 19.23 -3.20 10.99
N ARG A 457 19.09 -3.76 9.79
CA ARG A 457 20.06 -3.60 8.69
C ARG A 457 19.45 -2.80 7.56
N ASN A 458 19.86 -1.55 7.40
CA ASN A 458 19.39 -0.68 6.32
C ASN A 458 20.38 -0.72 5.16
N LEU A 459 20.12 -1.58 4.17
CA LEU A 459 21.01 -1.80 3.03
C LEU A 459 21.37 -0.51 2.29
N MET A 460 20.40 0.37 2.04
CA MET A 460 20.63 1.64 1.34
C MET A 460 21.53 2.60 2.12
N ASN A 461 21.42 2.61 3.45
CA ASN A 461 22.30 3.42 4.29
C ASN A 461 23.72 2.85 4.26
N ILE A 462 23.86 1.52 4.33
CA ILE A 462 25.15 0.83 4.24
C ILE A 462 25.82 1.10 2.89
N PHE A 463 25.07 1.05 1.78
CA PHE A 463 25.64 1.37 0.47
C PHE A 463 26.05 2.83 0.38
N ALA A 464 25.21 3.76 0.84
CA ALA A 464 25.52 5.18 0.79
C ALA A 464 26.78 5.57 1.57
N THR A 465 27.13 4.87 2.66
CA THR A 465 28.39 5.14 3.39
C THR A 465 29.62 4.71 2.60
N THR A 466 29.52 3.69 1.73
CA THR A 466 30.68 3.24 0.94
C THR A 466 31.03 4.21 -0.18
N LYS A 467 32.32 4.36 -0.50
CA LYS A 467 32.80 5.24 -1.59
C LYS A 467 32.27 4.92 -3.00
N PHE A 468 31.71 3.72 -3.19
CA PHE A 468 31.24 3.22 -4.49
C PHE A 468 29.82 3.64 -4.84
N PHE A 469 29.10 4.26 -3.90
CA PHE A 469 27.75 4.75 -4.13
C PHE A 469 27.65 6.24 -3.86
N GLN A 470 26.85 6.90 -4.69
CA GLN A 470 26.48 8.30 -4.57
C GLN A 470 24.96 8.43 -4.45
N ARG A 471 24.51 9.61 -4.01
CA ARG A 471 23.10 9.97 -3.88
C ARG A 471 22.76 11.08 -4.86
N THR A 472 21.55 11.03 -5.40
CA THR A 472 20.98 12.10 -6.23
C THR A 472 19.46 11.97 -6.22
N GLU A 473 18.76 12.99 -6.71
CA GLU A 473 17.31 12.97 -6.90
C GLU A 473 17.01 12.84 -8.40
N LEU A 474 16.22 11.82 -8.77
CA LEU A 474 15.84 11.57 -10.17
C LEU A 474 14.34 11.35 -10.29
N ASP A 475 13.81 11.66 -11.47
CA ASP A 475 12.45 11.26 -11.83
C ASP A 475 12.31 9.72 -11.85
N TRP A 476 11.17 9.23 -11.40
CA TRP A 476 10.87 7.81 -11.32
C TRP A 476 10.97 7.11 -12.69
N VAL A 477 10.52 7.77 -13.76
CA VAL A 477 10.59 7.19 -15.12
C VAL A 477 12.04 7.02 -15.55
N GLU A 478 12.90 7.99 -15.24
CA GLU A 478 14.33 7.90 -15.48
C GLU A 478 14.95 6.72 -14.72
N ILE A 479 14.65 6.57 -13.42
CA ILE A 479 15.11 5.43 -12.61
C ILE A 479 14.64 4.11 -13.24
N GLY A 480 13.38 4.05 -13.67
CA GLY A 480 12.78 2.89 -14.30
C GLY A 480 13.52 2.47 -15.58
N LEU A 481 13.78 3.43 -16.47
CA LEU A 481 14.54 3.23 -17.71
C LEU A 481 15.97 2.77 -17.42
N GLN A 482 16.64 3.39 -16.45
CA GLN A 482 17.98 3.00 -16.01
C GLN A 482 18.00 1.56 -15.48
N VAL A 483 17.06 1.18 -14.61
CA VAL A 483 16.96 -0.19 -14.06
C VAL A 483 16.69 -1.20 -15.18
N CYS A 484 15.86 -0.87 -16.17
CA CYS A 484 15.61 -1.73 -17.33
C CYS A 484 16.87 -1.92 -18.19
N ARG A 485 17.58 -0.83 -18.52
CA ARG A 485 18.84 -0.87 -19.29
C ARG A 485 19.93 -1.64 -18.55
N GLN A 486 20.11 -1.37 -17.26
CA GLN A 486 21.05 -2.09 -16.39
C GLN A 486 20.73 -3.59 -16.32
N GLY A 487 19.47 -3.95 -16.11
CA GLY A 487 19.05 -5.35 -16.05
C GLY A 487 19.24 -6.09 -17.38
N TYR A 488 18.95 -5.45 -18.51
CA TYR A 488 19.25 -5.96 -19.85
C TYR A 488 20.76 -6.23 -20.02
N ASN A 489 21.59 -5.21 -19.74
CA ASN A 489 23.05 -5.32 -19.86
C ASN A 489 23.62 -6.42 -18.96
N MET A 490 23.15 -6.56 -17.72
CA MET A 490 23.61 -7.61 -16.81
C MET A 490 23.28 -9.03 -17.33
N LEU A 491 22.05 -9.23 -17.84
CA LEU A 491 21.64 -10.52 -18.38
C LEU A 491 22.37 -10.82 -19.69
N ASN A 492 22.55 -9.82 -20.56
CA ASN A 492 23.29 -9.97 -21.80
C ASN A 492 24.78 -10.27 -21.56
N LEU A 493 25.43 -9.55 -20.62
CA LEU A 493 26.79 -9.85 -20.19
C LEU A 493 26.95 -11.26 -19.62
N LEU A 494 25.92 -11.80 -18.97
CA LEU A 494 25.94 -13.18 -18.46
C LEU A 494 25.86 -14.22 -19.59
N ILE A 495 25.07 -13.94 -20.65
CA ILE A 495 25.02 -14.75 -21.88
C ILE A 495 26.37 -14.72 -22.58
N ALA A 496 26.94 -13.52 -22.77
CA ALA A 496 28.25 -13.32 -23.38
C ALA A 496 29.37 -14.01 -22.58
N ARG A 497 29.37 -13.91 -21.23
CA ARG A 497 30.36 -14.57 -20.36
C ARG A 497 30.33 -16.09 -20.46
N LYS A 498 29.18 -16.69 -20.80
CA LYS A 498 29.04 -18.14 -21.04
C LYS A 498 29.38 -18.55 -22.48
N ASN A 499 29.80 -17.61 -23.33
CA ASN A 499 30.05 -17.80 -24.76
C ASN A 499 28.87 -18.49 -25.44
N LEU A 500 27.69 -17.86 -25.33
CA LEU A 500 26.42 -18.30 -25.91
C LEU A 500 25.97 -17.36 -27.05
N ASN A 501 26.82 -17.19 -28.05
CA ASN A 501 26.62 -16.23 -29.15
C ASN A 501 25.43 -16.56 -30.06
N PHE A 502 24.89 -17.78 -29.95
CA PHE A 502 23.73 -18.26 -30.70
C PHE A 502 22.40 -17.96 -30.02
N LEU A 503 22.42 -17.19 -28.92
CA LEU A 503 21.24 -16.81 -28.15
C LEU A 503 21.15 -15.30 -28.08
N HIS A 504 20.00 -14.76 -28.45
CA HIS A 504 19.72 -13.34 -28.43
C HIS A 504 18.69 -13.03 -27.34
N LEU A 505 18.99 -12.01 -26.54
CA LEU A 505 18.06 -11.42 -25.59
C LEU A 505 17.55 -10.12 -26.20
N ASP A 506 16.25 -10.07 -26.46
CA ASP A 506 15.61 -8.85 -26.97
C ASP A 506 15.31 -7.85 -25.83
N TYR A 507 14.90 -6.63 -26.17
CA TYR A 507 14.70 -5.56 -25.18
C TYR A 507 13.42 -5.73 -24.34
N ASN A 508 12.51 -6.60 -24.77
CA ASN A 508 11.34 -7.05 -24.01
C ASN A 508 11.63 -8.31 -23.17
N PHE A 509 12.91 -8.69 -23.05
CA PHE A 509 13.40 -9.81 -22.24
C PHE A 509 12.90 -11.19 -22.68
N ASN A 510 12.53 -11.38 -23.95
CA ASN A 510 12.44 -12.71 -24.54
C ASN A 510 13.83 -13.20 -24.93
N LEU A 511 14.03 -14.51 -24.78
CA LEU A 511 15.29 -15.17 -25.09
C LEU A 511 15.06 -16.09 -26.29
N LYS A 512 15.58 -15.70 -27.45
CA LYS A 512 15.35 -16.36 -28.74
C LYS A 512 16.67 -16.96 -29.26
N PRO A 513 16.67 -18.18 -29.81
CA PRO A 513 17.84 -18.70 -30.52
C PRO A 513 17.98 -17.98 -31.87
N VAL A 514 19.21 -17.58 -32.23
CA VAL A 514 19.48 -16.90 -33.52
C VAL A 514 19.43 -17.89 -34.68
N LYS A 515 19.78 -19.14 -34.41
CA LYS A 515 19.78 -20.25 -35.37
C LYS A 515 19.22 -21.51 -34.71
N THR A 516 18.92 -22.52 -35.52
CA THR A 516 18.62 -23.86 -35.00
C THR A 516 19.84 -24.40 -34.24
N LEU A 517 19.64 -24.74 -32.97
CA LEU A 517 20.73 -25.13 -32.07
C LEU A 517 21.03 -26.62 -32.20
N THR A 518 22.31 -26.96 -32.25
CA THR A 518 22.76 -28.35 -32.11
C THR A 518 22.43 -28.89 -30.71
N THR A 519 22.42 -30.22 -30.55
CA THR A 519 22.19 -30.85 -29.24
C THR A 519 23.21 -30.41 -28.19
N LYS A 520 24.47 -30.19 -28.58
CA LYS A 520 25.55 -29.68 -27.70
C LYS A 520 25.30 -28.22 -27.29
N GLU A 521 24.96 -27.35 -28.25
CA GLU A 521 24.62 -25.95 -27.98
C GLU A 521 23.39 -25.83 -27.06
N ARG A 522 22.34 -26.63 -27.30
CA ARG A 522 21.12 -26.68 -26.49
C ARG A 522 21.39 -27.13 -25.05
N LYS A 523 22.27 -28.12 -24.85
CA LYS A 523 22.69 -28.53 -23.50
C LYS A 523 23.48 -27.42 -22.80
N LYS A 524 24.37 -26.72 -23.52
CA LYS A 524 25.18 -25.62 -22.98
C LYS A 524 24.36 -24.37 -22.63
N SER A 525 23.34 -24.04 -23.43
CA SER A 525 22.51 -22.84 -23.24
C SER A 525 21.35 -23.00 -22.27
N ARG A 526 21.19 -24.18 -21.67
CA ARG A 526 20.10 -24.45 -20.72
C ARG A 526 20.32 -23.66 -19.43
N PHE A 527 19.69 -22.50 -19.33
CA PHE A 527 19.67 -21.70 -18.11
C PHE A 527 18.73 -22.31 -17.04
N GLY A 528 19.08 -22.11 -15.77
CA GLY A 528 18.26 -22.53 -14.65
C GLY A 528 17.13 -21.56 -14.33
N ASN A 529 16.27 -21.94 -13.38
CA ASN A 529 15.13 -21.13 -12.95
C ASN A 529 15.52 -19.75 -12.43
N ALA A 530 16.71 -19.60 -11.84
CA ALA A 530 17.21 -18.33 -11.34
C ALA A 530 17.28 -17.24 -12.43
N PHE A 531 17.94 -17.57 -13.55
CA PHE A 531 18.09 -16.65 -14.68
C PHE A 531 16.74 -16.28 -15.27
N HIS A 532 15.90 -17.29 -15.55
CA HIS A 532 14.59 -17.06 -16.15
C HIS A 532 13.62 -16.32 -15.23
N LEU A 533 13.62 -16.60 -13.92
CA LEU A 533 12.80 -15.86 -12.96
C LEU A 533 13.23 -14.39 -12.89
N CYS A 534 14.53 -14.11 -12.87
CA CYS A 534 15.04 -12.73 -12.87
C CYS A 534 14.67 -12.00 -14.16
N ARG A 535 14.84 -12.66 -15.32
CA ARG A 535 14.40 -12.16 -16.64
C ARG A 535 12.91 -11.81 -16.66
N GLU A 536 12.04 -12.70 -16.16
CA GLU A 536 10.60 -12.43 -16.14
C GLU A 536 10.18 -11.35 -15.13
N ILE A 537 10.94 -11.16 -14.04
CA ILE A 537 10.76 -10.02 -13.12
C ILE A 537 11.12 -8.72 -13.83
N MET A 538 12.22 -8.70 -14.59
CA MET A 538 12.61 -7.55 -15.41
C MET A 538 11.57 -7.25 -16.48
N ARG A 539 11.01 -8.27 -17.14
CA ARG A 539 9.92 -8.10 -18.09
C ARG A 539 8.70 -7.42 -17.46
N LEU A 540 8.31 -7.82 -16.25
CA LEU A 540 7.22 -7.14 -15.53
C LEU A 540 7.56 -5.67 -15.23
N CYS A 541 8.79 -5.39 -14.79
CA CYS A 541 9.25 -4.03 -14.52
C CYS A 541 9.22 -3.18 -15.80
N LYS A 542 9.74 -3.70 -16.91
CA LYS A 542 9.76 -3.07 -18.23
C LYS A 542 8.35 -2.70 -18.68
N LEU A 543 7.39 -3.62 -18.61
CA LEU A 543 5.99 -3.34 -18.95
C LEU A 543 5.40 -2.17 -18.16
N VAL A 544 5.69 -2.08 -16.86
CA VAL A 544 5.19 -1.00 -16.00
C VAL A 544 5.87 0.33 -16.33
N VAL A 545 7.19 0.33 -16.52
CA VAL A 545 7.97 1.53 -16.86
C VAL A 545 7.56 2.04 -18.24
N ASP A 546 7.46 1.18 -19.24
CA ASP A 546 7.07 1.54 -20.60
C ASP A 546 5.68 2.14 -20.68
N SER A 547 4.73 1.64 -19.88
CA SER A 547 3.41 2.27 -19.78
C SER A 547 3.51 3.72 -19.32
N HIS A 548 4.39 4.03 -18.36
CA HIS A 548 4.60 5.41 -17.93
C HIS A 548 5.39 6.21 -18.97
N VAL A 549 6.35 5.62 -19.67
CA VAL A 549 7.06 6.30 -20.77
C VAL A 549 6.06 6.72 -21.86
N GLN A 550 5.14 5.84 -22.25
CA GLN A 550 4.10 6.17 -23.24
C GLN A 550 3.16 7.30 -22.77
N PHE A 551 2.85 7.36 -21.47
CA PHE A 551 2.11 8.47 -20.88
C PHE A 551 2.92 9.78 -20.92
N ARG A 552 4.22 9.72 -20.59
CA ARG A 552 5.10 10.89 -20.59
C ARG A 552 5.40 11.43 -21.99
N LEU A 553 5.39 10.58 -23.01
CA LEU A 553 5.50 10.99 -24.41
C LEU A 553 4.19 11.57 -24.97
N GLY A 554 3.09 11.55 -24.22
CA GLY A 554 1.79 12.06 -24.68
C GLY A 554 1.00 11.10 -25.58
N ASN A 555 1.49 9.88 -25.80
CA ASN A 555 0.83 8.88 -26.66
C ASN A 555 -0.41 8.24 -26.02
N VAL A 556 -0.48 8.23 -24.69
CA VAL A 556 -1.51 7.56 -23.89
C VAL A 556 -1.98 8.52 -22.80
N ASP A 557 -3.30 8.59 -22.58
CA ASP A 557 -3.86 9.43 -21.52
C ASP A 557 -3.72 8.82 -20.12
N ALA A 558 -3.94 9.61 -19.07
CA ALA A 558 -3.79 9.16 -17.69
C ALA A 558 -4.78 8.02 -17.31
N PHE A 559 -5.99 8.00 -17.90
CA PHE A 559 -6.99 6.97 -17.65
C PHE A 559 -6.63 5.62 -18.29
N GLN A 560 -6.08 5.65 -19.50
CA GLN A 560 -5.54 4.52 -20.24
C GLN A 560 -4.27 3.99 -19.59
N LEU A 561 -3.41 4.86 -19.06
CA LEU A 561 -2.28 4.46 -18.21
C LEU A 561 -2.80 3.68 -17.00
N ALA A 562 -3.78 4.22 -16.27
CA ALA A 562 -4.32 3.57 -15.09
C ALA A 562 -5.00 2.21 -15.42
N ASP A 563 -5.80 2.11 -16.50
CA ASP A 563 -6.38 0.84 -16.97
C ASP A 563 -5.29 -0.13 -17.44
N GLY A 564 -4.23 0.38 -18.07
CA GLY A 564 -3.05 -0.38 -18.49
C GLY A 564 -2.31 -1.01 -17.32
N LEU A 565 -2.03 -0.23 -16.26
CA LEU A 565 -1.43 -0.72 -15.03
C LEU A 565 -2.31 -1.76 -14.33
N GLN A 566 -3.63 -1.51 -14.27
CA GLN A 566 -4.58 -2.49 -13.74
C GLN A 566 -4.53 -3.79 -14.55
N TYR A 567 -4.48 -3.68 -15.88
CA TYR A 567 -4.38 -4.84 -16.76
C TYR A 567 -3.08 -5.63 -16.53
N ILE A 568 -1.94 -4.94 -16.45
CA ILE A 568 -0.63 -5.55 -16.17
C ILE A 568 -0.67 -6.36 -14.87
N PHE A 569 -1.07 -5.75 -13.76
CA PHE A 569 -1.04 -6.41 -12.46
C PHE A 569 -2.06 -7.55 -12.34
N ALA A 570 -3.21 -7.43 -13.02
CA ALA A 570 -4.20 -8.49 -13.10
C ALA A 570 -3.77 -9.67 -13.99
N HIS A 571 -3.01 -9.43 -15.07
CA HIS A 571 -2.68 -10.43 -16.09
C HIS A 571 -1.18 -10.77 -16.21
N VAL A 572 -0.38 -10.58 -15.16
CA VAL A 572 1.05 -10.97 -15.14
C VAL A 572 1.29 -12.41 -15.58
N GLY A 573 0.37 -13.34 -15.26
CA GLY A 573 0.50 -14.72 -15.71
C GLY A 573 0.52 -14.86 -17.24
N GLN A 574 -0.26 -14.04 -17.95
CA GLN A 574 -0.33 -14.04 -19.40
C GLN A 574 0.81 -13.23 -20.04
N LEU A 575 1.16 -12.08 -19.44
CA LEU A 575 2.11 -11.13 -20.04
C LEU A 575 3.58 -11.51 -19.87
N THR A 576 3.95 -12.26 -18.82
CA THR A 576 5.36 -12.64 -18.58
C THR A 576 5.58 -14.14 -18.76
N GLY A 577 4.98 -14.95 -17.90
CA GLY A 577 5.23 -16.38 -17.81
C GLY A 577 6.04 -16.81 -16.58
N MET A 578 6.22 -15.91 -15.59
CA MET A 578 6.94 -16.19 -14.33
C MET A 578 6.53 -17.51 -13.63
N TYR A 579 5.25 -17.91 -13.77
CA TYR A 579 4.71 -19.12 -13.14
C TYR A 579 5.37 -20.42 -13.64
N ARG A 580 5.96 -20.42 -14.84
CA ARG A 580 6.71 -21.57 -15.40
C ARG A 580 7.98 -21.87 -14.60
N TYR A 581 8.62 -20.83 -14.06
CA TYR A 581 9.89 -20.94 -13.33
C TYR A 581 9.69 -20.96 -11.81
N LYS A 582 8.55 -20.48 -11.31
CA LYS A 582 8.15 -20.57 -9.90
C LYS A 582 6.63 -20.72 -9.77
N TYR A 583 6.15 -21.96 -9.75
CA TYR A 583 4.70 -22.26 -9.75
C TYR A 583 3.95 -21.73 -8.52
N ARG A 584 4.62 -21.57 -7.37
CA ARG A 584 4.02 -20.98 -6.14
C ARG A 584 3.42 -19.58 -6.40
N LEU A 585 3.90 -18.86 -7.42
CA LEU A 585 3.35 -17.58 -7.88
C LEU A 585 1.86 -17.66 -8.31
N MET A 586 1.36 -18.86 -8.63
CA MET A 586 -0.05 -19.07 -8.95
C MET A 586 -0.99 -18.62 -7.83
N ARG A 587 -0.52 -18.59 -6.57
CA ARG A 587 -1.29 -18.02 -5.46
C ARG A 587 -1.57 -16.53 -5.68
N GLN A 588 -0.57 -15.76 -6.07
CA GLN A 588 -0.69 -14.33 -6.37
C GLN A 588 -1.52 -14.09 -7.64
N VAL A 589 -1.32 -14.89 -8.70
CA VAL A 589 -2.09 -14.77 -9.95
C VAL A 589 -3.57 -15.01 -9.70
N ARG A 590 -3.94 -16.06 -8.94
CA ARG A 590 -5.33 -16.33 -8.56
C ARG A 590 -5.91 -15.21 -7.69
N MET A 591 -5.15 -14.71 -6.72
CA MET A 591 -5.58 -13.59 -5.89
C MET A 591 -5.84 -12.31 -6.70
N CYS A 592 -4.99 -11.97 -7.67
CA CYS A 592 -5.22 -10.82 -8.55
C CYS A 592 -6.48 -11.01 -9.41
N LYS A 593 -6.75 -12.24 -9.88
CA LYS A 593 -8.01 -12.57 -10.57
C LYS A 593 -9.23 -12.37 -9.66
N ASP A 594 -9.14 -12.81 -8.41
CA ASP A 594 -10.23 -12.66 -7.43
C ASP A 594 -10.46 -11.17 -7.08
N LEU A 595 -9.39 -10.38 -6.91
CA LEU A 595 -9.48 -8.93 -6.74
C LEU A 595 -10.07 -8.23 -7.96
N LYS A 596 -9.72 -8.67 -9.18
CA LYS A 596 -10.32 -8.16 -10.42
C LYS A 596 -11.83 -8.37 -10.41
N HIS A 597 -12.32 -9.56 -10.04
CA HIS A 597 -13.75 -9.81 -9.95
C HIS A 597 -14.42 -8.92 -8.90
N LEU A 598 -13.81 -8.79 -7.71
CA LEU A 598 -14.31 -7.93 -6.64
C LEU A 598 -14.46 -6.47 -7.09
N VAL A 599 -13.40 -5.90 -7.66
CA VAL A 599 -13.36 -4.49 -8.11
C VAL A 599 -14.33 -4.28 -9.26
N TYR A 600 -14.32 -5.14 -10.30
CA TYR A 600 -15.09 -4.89 -11.52
C TYR A 600 -16.60 -4.97 -11.28
N TYR A 601 -17.06 -5.81 -10.36
CA TYR A 601 -18.48 -5.92 -10.05
C TYR A 601 -19.01 -4.78 -9.18
N ARG A 602 -18.17 -4.12 -8.38
CA ARG A 602 -18.55 -2.88 -7.71
C ARG A 602 -18.40 -1.66 -8.63
N PHE A 603 -17.39 -1.66 -9.51
CA PHE A 603 -17.08 -0.55 -10.43
C PHE A 603 -18.08 -0.42 -11.59
N ASN A 604 -18.42 -1.54 -12.24
CA ASN A 604 -19.34 -1.59 -13.38
C ASN A 604 -20.79 -1.77 -12.91
N THR A 605 -21.28 -0.80 -12.15
CA THR A 605 -22.64 -0.77 -11.60
C THR A 605 -23.37 0.50 -12.06
N GLY A 606 -24.70 0.41 -12.17
CA GLY A 606 -25.56 1.49 -12.65
C GLY A 606 -25.27 1.83 -14.12
N PRO A 607 -24.95 3.10 -14.46
CA PRO A 607 -24.74 3.54 -15.84
C PRO A 607 -23.41 3.06 -16.45
N VAL A 608 -22.48 2.52 -15.65
CA VAL A 608 -21.16 2.08 -16.12
C VAL A 608 -21.21 0.65 -16.64
N GLY A 609 -21.07 0.49 -17.95
CA GLY A 609 -21.13 -0.81 -18.62
C GLY A 609 -19.89 -1.71 -18.49
N LYS A 610 -19.99 -2.92 -19.07
CA LYS A 610 -18.85 -3.85 -19.22
C LYS A 610 -17.90 -3.31 -20.30
N GLY A 611 -16.60 -3.40 -20.06
CA GLY A 611 -15.57 -2.93 -21.00
C GLY A 611 -14.27 -2.53 -20.30
N PRO A 612 -13.21 -2.21 -21.06
CA PRO A 612 -12.01 -1.57 -20.53
C PRO A 612 -12.33 -0.18 -19.93
N GLY A 613 -11.41 0.39 -19.16
CA GLY A 613 -11.58 1.68 -18.48
C GLY A 613 -11.67 1.59 -16.96
N CYS A 614 -11.16 0.52 -16.35
CA CYS A 614 -11.07 0.39 -14.90
C CYS A 614 -9.62 0.55 -14.46
N GLY A 615 -9.24 1.74 -14.01
CA GLY A 615 -7.87 2.08 -13.60
C GLY A 615 -7.50 1.80 -12.15
N PHE A 616 -8.34 1.09 -11.39
CA PHE A 616 -8.16 0.88 -9.94
C PHE A 616 -7.10 -0.20 -9.62
N TRP A 617 -5.82 0.12 -9.84
CA TRP A 617 -4.71 -0.84 -9.84
C TRP A 617 -4.06 -1.13 -8.48
N ALA A 618 -4.26 -0.28 -7.48
CA ALA A 618 -3.62 -0.41 -6.17
C ALA A 618 -3.75 -1.80 -5.51
N PRO A 619 -4.92 -2.49 -5.52
CA PRO A 619 -5.03 -3.82 -4.94
C PRO A 619 -4.15 -4.85 -5.65
N GLY A 620 -4.09 -4.83 -6.98
CA GLY A 620 -3.25 -5.74 -7.78
C GLY A 620 -1.76 -5.47 -7.56
N TRP A 621 -1.36 -4.20 -7.58
CA TRP A 621 -0.01 -3.74 -7.29
C TRP A 621 0.53 -4.25 -5.94
N ARG A 622 -0.27 -4.13 -4.86
CA ARG A 622 0.09 -4.62 -3.52
C ARG A 622 0.39 -6.12 -3.50
N VAL A 623 -0.43 -6.92 -4.16
CA VAL A 623 -0.21 -8.38 -4.24
C VAL A 623 1.10 -8.71 -4.94
N ARG A 624 1.47 -7.93 -5.97
CA ARG A 624 2.72 -8.12 -6.72
C ARG A 624 3.95 -7.68 -5.95
N LEU A 625 3.89 -6.56 -5.23
CA LEU A 625 4.98 -6.13 -4.35
C LEU A 625 5.29 -7.17 -3.27
N LEU A 626 4.26 -7.66 -2.58
CA LEU A 626 4.42 -8.71 -1.56
C LEU A 626 4.93 -10.03 -2.17
N GLY A 627 4.51 -10.34 -3.40
CA GLY A 627 5.06 -11.46 -4.17
C GLY A 627 6.54 -11.30 -4.55
N CYS A 628 6.96 -10.10 -4.94
CA CYS A 628 8.34 -9.75 -5.25
C CYS A 628 9.22 -9.80 -3.99
N CYS A 629 8.77 -9.31 -2.83
CA CYS A 629 9.48 -9.49 -1.56
C CYS A 629 9.78 -10.97 -1.28
N CYS A 630 8.79 -11.86 -1.44
CA CYS A 630 9.00 -13.30 -1.25
C CYS A 630 9.88 -13.97 -2.33
N CYS A 631 10.16 -13.30 -3.44
CA CYS A 631 11.11 -13.77 -4.46
C CYS A 631 12.51 -13.19 -4.26
N CYS A 632 12.62 -11.96 -3.77
CA CYS A 632 13.89 -11.29 -3.45
C CYS A 632 14.64 -11.97 -2.29
N TRP A 633 13.93 -12.63 -1.37
CA TRP A 633 14.53 -13.39 -0.27
C TRP A 633 15.11 -14.76 -0.68
N ILE A 634 14.99 -15.17 -1.96
CA ILE A 634 15.47 -16.47 -2.45
C ILE A 634 16.82 -16.36 -3.18
N PHE A 635 17.41 -15.17 -3.28
CA PHE A 635 18.70 -14.94 -3.94
C PHE A 635 19.81 -14.51 -2.98
#